data_AF-A0A431NVS4-F1
#
_entry.id   AF-A0A431NVS4-F1
#
_cell.length_a   1.000
_cell.length_b   1.000
_cell.length_c   1.000
_cell.angle_alpha   90.00
_cell.angle_beta   90.00
_cell.angle_gamma   90.00
#
_symmetry.space_group_name_H-M   'P 1'
#
loop_
_entity.id
_entity.type
_entity.pdbx_description
1 polymer ?
#
loop_
_entity_poly.entity_id
_entity_poly.type
_entity_poly.pdbx_seq_one_letter_code
_entity_poly.pdbx_strand_id
1 'polypeptide(L)'
;MALALNMPPAGPSRTRGETSLEADRQRAFSAARRHTALVRLMRFSLPVAAVGVVGFYAVALLSSFSLSVGNVRVGQVEVTSEDLTMKNPSYFGTTQDGGKYEIRAKKAILEFNQNAPVKLVDIDGDMIQANNVKTVVRARRGLYDNNKSELTLFDGIEIDSSNGMKARLTEATIYSKESKVVSKKPVEMSSATGEIRGNSVTFNTASNQAVFLGQVNVRLAPTQTTQAPQKPAVSATPAFGRDSKQPIDVRSERFDLDDGSHVAMFTGEVVATQGDSTLKTPELMIAYEGKAADSFVGAAPQAKAPAADDTGGVSRLYARSGVVVTMGLDRHVTSDVADFDAKADTALFTGNVLITQGKNTLQGKRLWLERKVGRTRLDSPGDKQAPPGRIAATFFPEQSAHPAPKPKATKEDPTSLLSMGTFKSDPNAPMDIDAESLEVLEAQHVAAFRGAVKAQQGDFVVKAPEMLVFLNGQNNFMTGAGPDGADKNAQQISRIEARNKVVISSKEGDQATGDKAIFDVKGNNVLLLGNVSIIRANDVGEVRKVGVKGERLKIDLTTGMYRFENDEKATAAAAEAARVPPPVINKAPDAKATSDNGFENRPCPPGRQCLLAYPKEIEDKAKQVIKALPAAPAAGWEPSTSASPVQRGN
;
A
#
# COMPACT_ATOMS: atom_id res chain seq x y z
N MET A 1 111.41 -81.81 -17.80
CA MET A 1 111.19 -81.11 -16.52
C MET A 1 109.77 -80.59 -16.53
N ALA A 2 108.83 -81.31 -15.92
CA ALA A 2 108.55 -81.35 -14.47
C ALA A 2 107.77 -80.10 -14.03
N LEU A 3 106.67 -80.15 -13.29
CA LEU A 3 105.76 -81.23 -12.89
C LEU A 3 104.46 -80.53 -12.40
N ALA A 4 103.33 -81.22 -12.56
CA ALA A 4 101.95 -80.90 -12.21
C ALA A 4 101.71 -80.66 -10.68
N LEU A 5 100.87 -79.69 -10.28
CA LEU A 5 99.42 -79.74 -9.89
C LEU A 5 99.08 -80.47 -8.57
N ASN A 6 98.37 -79.82 -7.63
CA ASN A 6 96.91 -79.94 -7.42
C ASN A 6 96.39 -79.29 -6.09
N MET A 7 95.41 -78.38 -6.20
CA MET A 7 94.11 -78.29 -5.45
C MET A 7 94.02 -78.03 -3.89
N PRO A 8 92.81 -77.70 -3.32
CA PRO A 8 92.37 -76.41 -2.69
C PRO A 8 91.96 -76.58 -1.17
N PRO A 9 91.01 -75.87 -0.46
CA PRO A 9 90.18 -74.64 -0.65
C PRO A 9 89.98 -73.66 0.59
N ALA A 10 89.15 -72.60 0.41
CA ALA A 10 88.12 -71.93 1.30
C ALA A 10 88.38 -71.13 2.62
N GLY A 11 87.63 -70.01 2.83
CA GLY A 11 87.26 -69.40 4.14
C GLY A 11 86.79 -67.90 4.16
N PRO A 12 85.87 -67.41 5.05
CA PRO A 12 84.82 -66.40 4.69
C PRO A 12 84.56 -65.14 5.59
N SER A 13 83.65 -64.26 5.09
CA SER A 13 82.58 -63.42 5.75
C SER A 13 82.80 -61.98 6.30
N ARG A 14 81.76 -61.12 6.15
CA ARG A 14 81.63 -59.65 6.37
C ARG A 14 80.63 -59.28 7.49
N THR A 15 80.88 -58.20 8.24
CA THR A 15 79.89 -57.35 8.99
C THR A 15 80.50 -55.95 9.27
N ARG A 16 79.99 -54.87 8.64
CA ARG A 16 79.12 -53.76 9.11
C ARG A 16 79.67 -52.89 10.26
N GLY A 17 79.84 -51.60 9.94
CA GLY A 17 80.38 -50.56 10.82
C GLY A 17 79.37 -49.83 11.69
N GLU A 18 79.92 -49.35 12.80
CA GLU A 18 79.46 -48.38 13.78
C GLU A 18 80.77 -47.80 14.34
N THR A 19 80.99 -46.53 14.61
CA THR A 19 80.10 -45.38 14.72
C THR A 19 81.01 -44.15 14.74
N SER A 20 80.72 -43.25 13.83
CA SER A 20 81.37 -41.96 13.56
C SER A 20 80.96 -40.87 14.57
N LEU A 21 80.96 -41.17 15.88
CA LEU A 21 80.42 -40.23 16.87
C LEU A 21 81.48 -39.53 17.74
N GLU A 22 82.70 -40.06 17.82
CA GLU A 22 83.74 -39.50 18.69
C GLU A 22 84.73 -38.58 17.96
N ALA A 23 84.92 -38.75 16.65
CA ALA A 23 85.81 -37.90 15.85
C ALA A 23 85.24 -36.49 15.58
N ASP A 24 83.91 -36.33 15.54
CA ASP A 24 83.26 -35.04 15.28
C ASP A 24 83.19 -34.12 16.51
N ARG A 25 83.30 -34.66 17.73
CA ARG A 25 83.27 -33.84 18.95
C ARG A 25 84.56 -33.08 19.23
N GLN A 26 85.71 -33.54 18.74
CA GLN A 26 87.00 -32.87 19.02
C GLN A 26 87.37 -31.78 18.00
N ARG A 27 86.77 -31.76 16.79
CA ARG A 27 86.98 -30.69 15.80
C ARG A 27 86.06 -29.48 16.00
N ALA A 28 84.94 -29.62 16.71
CA ALA A 28 83.97 -28.55 16.93
C ALA A 28 84.39 -27.51 18.00
N PHE A 29 85.31 -27.84 18.92
CA PHE A 29 85.66 -26.94 20.03
C PHE A 29 86.86 -26.01 19.78
N SER A 30 87.68 -26.22 18.74
CA SER A 30 88.79 -25.32 18.40
C SER A 30 88.41 -24.18 17.44
N ALA A 31 87.29 -24.30 16.71
CA ALA A 31 86.72 -23.22 15.89
C ALA A 31 86.01 -22.14 16.73
N ALA A 32 85.58 -22.46 17.96
CA ALA A 32 84.74 -21.57 18.77
C ALA A 32 85.50 -20.48 19.57
N ARG A 33 86.84 -20.47 19.62
CA ARG A 33 87.60 -19.42 20.35
C ARG A 33 88.03 -18.22 19.51
N ARG A 34 88.04 -18.31 18.18
CA ARG A 34 88.41 -17.18 17.30
C ARG A 34 87.25 -16.22 17.03
N HIS A 35 85.99 -16.67 17.11
CA HIS A 35 84.82 -15.81 16.95
C HIS A 35 84.48 -14.97 18.21
N THR A 36 84.82 -15.43 19.41
CA THR A 36 84.52 -14.68 20.66
C THR A 36 85.43 -13.47 20.86
N ALA A 37 86.68 -13.51 20.39
CA ALA A 37 87.60 -12.37 20.45
C ALA A 37 87.24 -11.28 19.43
N LEU A 38 86.87 -11.67 18.20
CA LEU A 38 86.52 -10.75 17.13
C LEU A 38 85.19 -10.02 17.41
N VAL A 39 84.22 -10.69 18.02
CA VAL A 39 82.94 -10.07 18.44
C VAL A 39 83.15 -9.09 19.60
N ARG A 40 84.05 -9.37 20.55
CA ARG A 40 84.39 -8.39 21.62
C ARG A 40 85.09 -7.15 21.08
N LEU A 41 85.97 -7.29 20.08
CA LEU A 41 86.64 -6.16 19.44
C LEU A 41 85.65 -5.28 18.66
N MET A 42 84.77 -5.90 17.85
CA MET A 42 83.78 -5.16 17.06
C MET A 42 82.71 -4.45 17.91
N ARG A 43 82.40 -4.95 19.11
CA ARG A 43 81.44 -4.32 20.01
C ARG A 43 81.93 -2.97 20.58
N PHE A 44 83.25 -2.73 20.59
CA PHE A 44 83.84 -1.47 21.00
C PHE A 44 84.28 -0.58 19.82
N SER A 45 84.82 -1.14 18.74
CA SER A 45 85.35 -0.33 17.64
C SER A 45 84.26 0.35 16.80
N LEU A 46 83.11 -0.30 16.61
CA LEU A 46 82.03 0.19 15.76
C LEU A 46 81.30 1.43 16.33
N PRO A 47 80.93 1.50 17.62
CA PRO A 47 80.38 2.73 18.18
C PRO A 47 81.39 3.88 18.25
N VAL A 48 82.68 3.62 18.47
CA VAL A 48 83.72 4.67 18.47
C VAL A 48 83.90 5.28 17.07
N ALA A 49 83.89 4.45 16.02
CA ALA A 49 83.96 4.94 14.64
C ALA A 49 82.73 5.79 14.28
N ALA A 50 81.53 5.40 14.74
CA ALA A 50 80.31 6.18 14.49
C ALA A 50 80.36 7.57 15.15
N VAL A 51 80.84 7.67 16.40
CA VAL A 51 81.03 8.97 17.08
C VAL A 51 82.10 9.81 16.37
N GLY A 52 83.17 9.18 15.88
CA GLY A 52 84.22 9.87 15.10
C GLY A 52 83.69 10.49 13.80
N VAL A 53 82.82 9.79 13.07
CA VAL A 53 82.19 10.32 11.84
C VAL A 53 81.26 11.50 12.15
N VAL A 54 80.46 11.42 13.22
CA VAL A 54 79.58 12.53 13.63
C VAL A 54 80.40 13.74 14.09
N GLY A 55 81.48 13.53 14.86
CA GLY A 55 82.37 14.59 15.28
C GLY A 55 83.08 15.28 14.11
N PHE A 56 83.57 14.51 13.15
CA PHE A 56 84.21 15.05 11.95
C PHE A 56 83.22 15.87 11.10
N TYR A 57 81.98 15.40 10.94
CA TYR A 57 80.93 16.15 10.24
C TYR A 57 80.56 17.45 10.96
N ALA A 58 80.50 17.44 12.30
CA ALA A 58 80.25 18.65 13.08
C ALA A 58 81.38 19.69 12.96
N VAL A 59 82.65 19.25 12.95
CA VAL A 59 83.81 20.13 12.74
C VAL A 59 83.86 20.68 11.30
N ALA A 60 83.48 19.87 10.30
CA ALA A 60 83.36 20.32 8.91
C ALA A 60 82.25 21.38 8.75
N LEU A 61 81.13 21.23 9.46
CA LEU A 61 80.07 22.23 9.50
C LEU A 61 80.54 23.53 10.19
N LEU A 62 81.25 23.42 11.30
CA LEU A 62 81.74 24.58 12.06
C LEU A 62 82.90 25.32 11.37
N SER A 63 83.69 24.64 10.53
CA SER A 63 84.81 25.26 9.79
C SER A 63 84.41 25.90 8.46
N SER A 64 83.16 25.72 8.01
CA SER A 64 82.64 26.34 6.78
C SER A 64 82.20 27.81 6.92
N PHE A 65 82.42 28.44 8.09
CA PHE A 65 82.13 29.85 8.32
C PHE A 65 83.37 30.66 8.69
N SER A 66 83.97 31.31 7.69
CA SER A 66 84.61 32.63 7.87
C SER A 66 84.25 33.53 6.70
N LEU A 67 83.51 34.61 7.00
CA LEU A 67 83.08 35.67 6.10
C LEU A 67 84.21 36.70 5.92
N SER A 68 84.43 37.20 4.69
CA SER A 68 84.73 38.62 4.48
C SER A 68 84.56 39.08 3.00
N VAL A 69 83.47 39.83 2.80
CA VAL A 69 83.26 41.05 2.00
C VAL A 69 83.60 41.08 0.50
N GLY A 70 82.53 41.08 -0.31
CA GLY A 70 82.44 41.67 -1.64
C GLY A 70 80.97 41.96 -1.98
N ASN A 71 80.65 43.21 -2.32
CA ASN A 71 79.31 43.77 -2.47
C ASN A 71 78.33 42.87 -3.26
N VAL A 72 77.34 42.29 -2.58
CA VAL A 72 76.11 41.81 -3.23
C VAL A 72 74.94 42.33 -2.42
N ARG A 73 74.24 43.33 -2.98
CA ARG A 73 72.88 43.67 -2.57
C ARG A 73 72.00 42.50 -2.94
N VAL A 74 71.70 41.64 -1.96
CA VAL A 74 70.59 40.71 -2.06
C VAL A 74 69.33 41.57 -1.94
N GLY A 75 68.77 41.95 -3.08
CA GLY A 75 67.40 42.43 -3.13
C GLY A 75 66.51 41.41 -2.44
N GLN A 76 65.52 41.88 -1.70
CA GLN A 76 64.54 41.03 -1.02
C GLN A 76 64.13 39.90 -1.98
N VAL A 77 64.44 38.66 -1.60
CA VAL A 77 63.80 37.50 -2.19
C VAL A 77 62.39 37.53 -1.62
N GLU A 78 61.56 38.37 -2.21
CA GLU A 78 60.12 38.26 -2.12
C GLU A 78 59.78 36.99 -2.88
N VAL A 79 59.61 35.89 -2.13
CA VAL A 79 59.04 34.65 -2.68
C VAL A 79 57.60 35.00 -3.03
N THR A 80 57.38 35.41 -4.28
CA THR A 80 56.04 35.59 -4.82
C THR A 80 55.31 34.26 -4.69
N SER A 81 54.28 34.26 -3.84
CA SER A 81 53.42 33.13 -3.55
C SER A 81 52.54 32.86 -4.77
N GLU A 82 53.08 32.21 -5.80
CA GLU A 82 52.30 31.79 -6.95
C GLU A 82 51.72 30.40 -6.69
N ASP A 83 50.42 30.32 -6.39
CA ASP A 83 49.71 29.06 -6.19
C ASP A 83 49.97 28.09 -7.36
N LEU A 84 50.39 26.86 -7.05
CA LEU A 84 50.66 25.85 -8.08
C LEU A 84 49.34 25.47 -8.77
N THR A 85 49.19 25.91 -10.02
CA THR A 85 47.96 25.68 -10.79
C THR A 85 48.17 24.56 -11.82
N MET A 86 47.43 23.47 -11.69
CA MET A 86 47.36 22.40 -12.69
C MET A 86 46.25 22.68 -13.70
N LYS A 87 46.52 22.47 -14.99
CA LYS A 87 45.55 22.60 -16.08
C LYS A 87 45.04 21.21 -16.49
N ASN A 88 43.73 21.07 -16.63
CA ASN A 88 43.05 19.80 -16.95
C ASN A 88 43.44 18.61 -16.05
N PRO A 89 43.49 18.76 -14.71
CA PRO A 89 43.77 17.63 -13.81
C PRO A 89 42.67 16.57 -13.90
N SER A 90 43.06 15.30 -13.73
CA SER A 90 42.16 14.15 -13.65
C SER A 90 42.56 13.25 -12.48
N TYR A 91 41.59 12.74 -11.74
CA TYR A 91 41.75 11.78 -10.66
C TYR A 91 40.85 10.58 -10.89
N PHE A 92 41.41 9.37 -10.89
CA PHE A 92 40.66 8.14 -11.11
C PHE A 92 40.81 7.20 -9.92
N GLY A 93 39.79 6.40 -9.68
CA GLY A 93 39.79 5.43 -8.59
C GLY A 93 38.68 4.40 -8.73
N THR A 94 38.59 3.55 -7.71
CA THR A 94 37.53 2.55 -7.56
C THR A 94 36.76 2.80 -6.27
N THR A 95 35.44 2.67 -6.31
CA THR A 95 34.60 2.67 -5.10
C THR A 95 34.72 1.32 -4.38
N GLN A 96 34.29 1.24 -3.12
CA GLN A 96 34.25 -0.02 -2.38
C GLN A 96 33.40 -1.09 -3.08
N ASP A 97 32.37 -0.68 -3.80
CA ASP A 97 31.45 -1.57 -4.51
C ASP A 97 32.04 -2.08 -5.85
N GLY A 98 33.30 -1.75 -6.16
CA GLY A 98 33.96 -2.14 -7.41
C GLY A 98 33.62 -1.26 -8.62
N GLY A 99 32.86 -0.18 -8.42
CA GLY A 99 32.65 0.84 -9.44
C GLY A 99 33.93 1.61 -9.75
N LYS A 100 34.04 2.14 -10.96
CA LYS A 100 35.15 3.00 -11.40
C LYS A 100 34.67 4.43 -11.46
N TYR A 101 35.49 5.38 -11.01
CA TYR A 101 35.19 6.79 -11.14
C TYR A 101 36.39 7.57 -11.66
N GLU A 102 36.11 8.65 -12.37
CA GLU A 102 37.06 9.62 -12.88
C GLU A 102 36.51 11.02 -12.62
N ILE A 103 37.27 11.86 -11.92
CA ILE A 103 36.96 13.26 -11.66
C ILE A 103 37.94 14.10 -12.44
N ARG A 104 37.43 14.95 -13.33
CA ARG A 104 38.21 15.88 -14.12
C ARG A 104 37.85 17.31 -13.73
N ALA A 105 38.80 18.22 -13.83
CA ALA A 105 38.52 19.65 -13.69
C ALA A 105 39.27 20.45 -14.77
N LYS A 106 38.83 21.66 -15.09
CA LYS A 106 39.60 22.52 -16.01
C LYS A 106 40.85 23.08 -15.34
N LYS A 107 40.78 23.37 -14.04
CA LYS A 107 41.91 23.85 -13.24
C LYS A 107 41.87 23.25 -11.84
N ALA A 108 43.04 22.97 -11.27
CA ALA A 108 43.23 22.75 -9.85
C ALA A 108 44.29 23.69 -9.31
N ILE A 109 44.03 24.28 -8.15
CA ILE A 109 44.94 25.21 -7.47
C ILE A 109 45.38 24.54 -6.17
N LEU A 110 46.69 24.36 -6.02
CA LEU A 110 47.32 23.77 -4.85
C LEU A 110 48.03 24.89 -4.09
N GLU A 111 47.75 24.96 -2.79
CA GLU A 111 48.49 25.85 -1.90
C GLU A 111 49.81 25.16 -1.49
N PHE A 112 50.86 25.94 -1.21
CA PHE A 112 52.18 25.41 -0.82
C PHE A 112 52.18 24.59 0.49
N ASN A 113 51.10 24.71 1.27
CA ASN A 113 50.88 23.84 2.42
C ASN A 113 50.44 22.45 1.94
N GLN A 114 51.29 21.44 2.13
CA GLN A 114 51.02 20.05 1.73
C GLN A 114 49.71 19.47 2.28
N ASN A 115 49.16 20.07 3.34
CA ASN A 115 47.89 19.65 3.96
C ASN A 115 46.69 20.51 3.56
N ALA A 116 46.86 21.52 2.71
CA ALA A 116 45.76 22.37 2.28
C ALA A 116 44.85 21.63 1.27
N PRO A 117 43.54 21.92 1.27
CA PRO A 117 42.63 21.38 0.27
C PRO A 117 42.97 21.86 -1.14
N VAL A 118 42.87 20.96 -2.12
CA VAL A 118 43.02 21.28 -3.54
C VAL A 118 41.73 21.94 -4.03
N LYS A 119 41.83 23.18 -4.54
CA LYS A 119 40.68 23.90 -5.11
C LYS A 119 40.49 23.49 -6.56
N LEU A 120 39.30 23.03 -6.91
CA LEU A 120 38.93 22.57 -8.25
C LEU A 120 37.97 23.56 -8.91
N VAL A 121 38.16 23.82 -10.20
CA VAL A 121 37.32 24.73 -11.01
C VAL A 121 36.82 24.03 -12.26
N ASP A 122 35.51 24.13 -12.51
CA ASP A 122 34.76 23.46 -13.58
C ASP A 122 35.02 21.95 -13.57
N ILE A 123 34.28 21.24 -12.72
CA ILE A 123 34.43 19.81 -12.42
C ILE A 123 33.45 19.00 -13.26
N ASP A 124 33.96 17.95 -13.88
CA ASP A 124 33.21 16.92 -14.58
C ASP A 124 33.65 15.54 -14.06
N GLY A 125 32.75 14.85 -13.38
CA GLY A 125 32.93 13.48 -12.88
C GLY A 125 32.16 12.48 -13.72
N ASP A 126 32.79 11.36 -14.05
CA ASP A 126 32.14 10.17 -14.59
C ASP A 126 32.30 9.03 -13.58
N MET A 127 31.23 8.31 -13.27
CA MET A 127 31.26 7.11 -12.43
C MET A 127 30.51 5.99 -13.14
N ILE A 128 31.11 4.80 -13.20
CA ILE A 128 30.48 3.58 -13.69
C ILE A 128 30.45 2.61 -12.53
N GLN A 129 29.27 2.35 -12.01
CA GLN A 129 29.07 1.40 -10.91
C GLN A 129 29.25 -0.04 -11.40
N ALA A 130 29.40 -0.99 -10.46
CA ALA A 130 29.54 -2.42 -10.79
C ALA A 130 28.35 -2.99 -11.58
N ASN A 131 27.19 -2.35 -11.45
CA ASN A 131 25.96 -2.69 -12.16
C ASN A 131 25.85 -2.04 -13.57
N ASN A 132 26.93 -1.41 -14.07
CA ASN A 132 27.02 -0.68 -15.34
C ASN A 132 26.18 0.61 -15.46
N VAL A 133 25.65 1.14 -14.35
CA VAL A 133 25.03 2.48 -14.37
C VAL A 133 26.11 3.54 -14.48
N LYS A 134 26.05 4.35 -15.54
CA LYS A 134 26.91 5.51 -15.73
C LYS A 134 26.26 6.72 -15.06
N THR A 135 26.97 7.35 -14.15
CA THR A 135 26.57 8.59 -13.48
C THR A 135 27.56 9.70 -13.85
N VAL A 136 27.04 10.82 -14.33
CA VAL A 136 27.80 12.02 -14.64
C VAL A 136 27.51 13.05 -13.56
N VAL A 137 28.54 13.67 -13.02
CA VAL A 137 28.45 14.72 -12.01
C VAL A 137 29.11 15.98 -12.57
N ARG A 138 28.43 17.12 -12.51
CA ARG A 138 28.99 18.42 -12.90
C ARG A 138 28.89 19.38 -11.73
N ALA A 139 29.93 20.18 -11.49
CA ALA A 139 29.93 21.23 -10.50
C ALA A 139 30.88 22.37 -10.92
N ARG A 140 30.59 23.62 -10.52
CA ARG A 140 31.47 24.75 -10.90
C ARG A 140 32.73 24.83 -10.05
N ARG A 141 32.62 24.47 -8.77
CA ARG A 141 33.72 24.55 -7.81
C ARG A 141 33.76 23.33 -6.92
N GLY A 142 34.93 23.03 -6.39
CA GLY A 142 35.08 22.00 -5.37
C GLY A 142 36.36 22.15 -4.58
N LEU A 143 36.37 21.50 -3.42
CA LEU A 143 37.51 21.41 -2.51
C LEU A 143 37.77 19.94 -2.24
N TYR A 144 38.96 19.48 -2.57
CA TYR A 144 39.40 18.12 -2.31
C TYR A 144 40.46 18.10 -1.21
N ASP A 145 40.12 17.55 -0.06
CA ASP A 145 41.04 17.34 1.06
C ASP A 145 41.52 15.88 1.02
N ASN A 146 42.78 15.68 0.60
CA ASN A 146 43.37 14.35 0.47
C ASN A 146 43.53 13.64 1.83
N ASN A 147 43.84 14.39 2.89
CA ASN A 147 44.05 13.85 4.23
C ASN A 147 42.75 13.28 4.81
N LYS A 148 41.66 14.03 4.64
CA LYS A 148 40.32 13.61 5.06
C LYS A 148 39.65 12.66 4.06
N SER A 149 40.12 12.64 2.81
CA SER A 149 39.45 11.95 1.69
C SER A 149 38.03 12.47 1.51
N GLU A 150 37.91 13.80 1.54
CA GLU A 150 36.66 14.55 1.48
C GLU A 150 36.64 15.41 0.22
N LEU A 151 35.58 15.32 -0.57
CA LEU A 151 35.33 16.18 -1.72
C LEU A 151 34.08 16.99 -1.46
N THR A 152 34.22 18.31 -1.30
CA THR A 152 33.08 19.21 -1.23
C THR A 152 32.87 19.90 -2.57
N LEU A 153 31.68 19.80 -3.12
CA LEU A 153 31.26 20.42 -4.37
C LEU A 153 30.36 21.62 -4.06
N PHE A 154 30.47 22.67 -4.88
CA PHE A 154 29.70 23.90 -4.74
C PHE A 154 29.19 24.39 -6.10
N ASP A 155 28.08 25.13 -6.03
CA ASP A 155 27.46 25.91 -7.11
C ASP A 155 27.03 25.09 -8.34
N GLY A 156 25.74 24.78 -8.41
CA GLY A 156 25.13 24.12 -9.57
C GLY A 156 25.63 22.69 -9.75
N ILE A 157 25.46 21.87 -8.73
CA ILE A 157 25.80 20.45 -8.78
C ILE A 157 24.67 19.74 -9.53
N GLU A 158 24.99 19.19 -10.69
CA GLU A 158 24.07 18.41 -11.50
C GLU A 158 24.57 16.96 -11.56
N ILE A 159 23.67 16.02 -11.28
CA ILE A 159 23.94 14.60 -11.36
C ILE A 159 22.97 14.02 -12.38
N ASP A 160 23.49 13.36 -13.40
CA ASP A 160 22.72 12.66 -14.44
C ASP A 160 23.16 11.19 -14.50
N SER A 161 22.26 10.27 -14.20
CA SER A 161 22.53 8.83 -14.29
C SER A 161 21.83 8.19 -15.49
N SER A 162 22.46 7.20 -16.10
CA SER A 162 21.96 6.49 -17.28
C SER A 162 20.67 5.70 -17.04
N ASN A 163 20.28 5.52 -15.76
CA ASN A 163 19.01 4.91 -15.35
C ASN A 163 17.85 5.93 -15.26
N GLY A 164 18.07 7.18 -15.68
CA GLY A 164 17.05 8.23 -15.68
C GLY A 164 16.98 9.07 -14.41
N MET A 165 17.84 8.81 -13.42
CA MET A 165 17.94 9.69 -12.25
C MET A 165 18.60 11.00 -12.60
N LYS A 166 18.03 12.09 -12.09
CA LYS A 166 18.64 13.42 -12.09
C LYS A 166 18.59 14.00 -10.70
N ALA A 167 19.68 14.63 -10.27
CA ALA A 167 19.70 15.37 -9.02
C ALA A 167 20.32 16.76 -9.22
N ARG A 168 19.79 17.73 -8.49
CA ARG A 168 20.30 19.09 -8.41
C ARG A 168 20.56 19.43 -6.96
N LEU A 169 21.80 19.82 -6.68
CA LEU A 169 22.24 20.22 -5.34
C LEU A 169 22.97 21.55 -5.41
N THR A 170 22.89 22.31 -4.32
CA THR A 170 23.65 23.57 -4.19
C THR A 170 25.05 23.33 -3.64
N GLU A 171 25.16 22.39 -2.72
CA GLU A 171 26.40 22.03 -2.00
C GLU A 171 26.31 20.55 -1.65
N ALA A 172 27.39 19.81 -1.79
CA ALA A 172 27.44 18.40 -1.37
C ALA A 172 28.86 18.02 -0.95
N THR A 173 28.97 17.27 0.14
CA THR A 173 30.23 16.75 0.64
C THR A 173 30.22 15.23 0.54
N ILE A 174 31.25 14.69 -0.11
CA ILE A 174 31.46 13.26 -0.32
C ILE A 174 32.57 12.81 0.62
N TYR A 175 32.23 11.91 1.55
CA TYR A 175 33.15 11.30 2.50
C TYR A 175 33.52 9.89 2.03
N SER A 176 34.58 9.77 1.24
CA SER A 176 34.95 8.50 0.59
C SER A 176 35.32 7.39 1.57
N LYS A 177 35.84 7.73 2.75
CA LYS A 177 36.18 6.74 3.82
C LYS A 177 34.96 6.22 4.56
N GLU A 178 33.91 7.05 4.68
CA GLU A 178 32.69 6.72 5.42
C GLU A 178 31.58 6.19 4.51
N SER A 179 31.81 6.11 3.19
CA SER A 179 30.81 5.72 2.19
C SER A 179 29.53 6.57 2.34
N LYS A 180 29.71 7.88 2.54
CA LYS A 180 28.65 8.82 2.90
C LYS A 180 28.70 10.08 2.04
N VAL A 181 27.54 10.51 1.54
CA VAL A 181 27.37 11.81 0.86
C VAL A 181 26.39 12.64 1.65
N VAL A 182 26.74 13.90 1.94
CA VAL A 182 25.91 14.80 2.76
C VAL A 182 25.69 16.11 2.03
N SER A 183 24.46 16.55 1.93
CA SER A 183 24.11 17.93 1.59
C SER A 183 23.34 18.55 2.73
N LYS A 184 23.82 19.70 3.22
CA LYS A 184 23.14 20.53 4.23
C LYS A 184 22.29 21.65 3.60
N LYS A 185 22.16 21.63 2.27
CA LYS A 185 21.45 22.63 1.47
C LYS A 185 20.31 21.94 0.71
N PRO A 186 19.33 22.71 0.19
CA PRO A 186 18.23 22.13 -0.56
C PRO A 186 18.69 21.22 -1.70
N VAL A 187 17.99 20.09 -1.82
CA VAL A 187 18.22 19.03 -2.81
C VAL A 187 16.91 18.75 -3.53
N GLU A 188 17.02 18.61 -4.84
CA GLU A 188 15.95 18.15 -5.72
C GLU A 188 16.44 16.91 -6.46
N MET A 189 15.64 15.86 -6.44
CA MET A 189 15.93 14.60 -7.12
C MET A 189 14.70 14.19 -7.92
N SER A 190 14.90 13.75 -9.16
CA SER A 190 13.84 13.27 -10.03
C SER A 190 14.23 11.94 -10.66
N SER A 191 13.27 11.05 -10.81
CA SER A 191 13.42 9.73 -11.38
C SER A 191 12.23 9.34 -12.25
N ALA A 192 12.23 8.12 -12.78
CA ALA A 192 11.08 7.56 -13.48
C ALA A 192 9.87 7.32 -12.57
N THR A 193 10.08 7.12 -11.27
CA THR A 193 9.03 6.81 -10.29
C THR A 193 8.54 8.01 -9.51
N GLY A 194 9.25 9.14 -9.54
CA GLY A 194 8.79 10.35 -8.89
C GLY A 194 9.84 11.44 -8.71
N GLU A 195 9.48 12.44 -7.93
CA GLU A 195 10.32 13.58 -7.56
C GLU A 195 10.41 13.69 -6.04
N ILE A 196 11.58 14.05 -5.53
CA ILE A 196 11.85 14.27 -4.11
C ILE A 196 12.50 15.64 -3.95
N ARG A 197 11.99 16.42 -3.01
CA ARG A 197 12.58 17.70 -2.59
C ARG A 197 12.77 17.69 -1.08
N GLY A 198 13.90 18.18 -0.60
CA GLY A 198 14.17 18.33 0.83
C GLY A 198 15.26 19.36 1.11
N ASN A 199 15.34 19.84 2.34
CA ASN A 199 16.32 20.86 2.75
C ASN A 199 17.73 20.32 2.97
N SER A 200 17.85 19.01 3.17
CA SER A 200 19.12 18.31 3.32
C SER A 200 18.94 16.85 2.95
N VAL A 201 20.03 16.20 2.56
CA VAL A 201 20.09 14.75 2.34
C VAL A 201 21.37 14.18 2.91
N THR A 202 21.28 13.00 3.50
CA THR A 202 22.42 12.14 3.81
C THR A 202 22.20 10.82 3.09
N PHE A 203 23.16 10.45 2.24
CA PHE A 203 23.16 9.20 1.52
C PHE A 203 24.29 8.31 2.05
N ASN A 204 23.95 7.10 2.45
CA ASN A 204 24.90 6.05 2.78
C ASN A 204 24.99 5.08 1.61
N THR A 205 26.12 5.12 0.90
CA THR A 205 26.34 4.32 -0.30
C THR A 205 26.57 2.85 0.03
N ALA A 206 27.05 2.53 1.24
CA ALA A 206 27.33 1.14 1.64
C ALA A 206 26.05 0.39 2.05
N SER A 207 25.08 1.07 2.66
CA SER A 207 23.79 0.48 3.04
C SER A 207 22.64 0.78 2.07
N ASN A 208 22.89 1.53 0.99
CA ASN A 208 21.86 2.00 0.05
C ASN A 208 20.70 2.71 0.76
N GLN A 209 21.03 3.58 1.72
CA GLN A 209 20.05 4.33 2.51
C GLN A 209 20.16 5.82 2.24
N ALA A 210 19.02 6.49 2.11
CA ALA A 210 18.94 7.93 1.98
C ALA A 210 18.06 8.51 3.08
N VAL A 211 18.48 9.61 3.68
CA VAL A 211 17.73 10.33 4.71
C VAL A 211 17.61 11.78 4.30
N PHE A 212 16.38 12.23 4.08
CA PHE A 212 16.05 13.61 3.78
C PHE A 212 15.43 14.26 5.02
N LEU A 213 15.83 15.49 5.31
CA LEU A 213 15.32 16.26 6.44
C LEU A 213 14.90 17.66 6.02
N GLY A 214 13.82 18.14 6.64
CA GLY A 214 13.30 19.49 6.54
C GLY A 214 12.43 19.69 5.29
N GLN A 215 11.13 19.89 5.53
CA GLN A 215 10.11 20.16 4.51
C GLN A 215 10.21 19.21 3.30
N VAL A 216 10.23 17.90 3.58
CA VAL A 216 10.32 16.91 2.51
C VAL A 216 9.00 16.86 1.75
N ASN A 217 9.09 16.89 0.43
CA ASN A 217 7.97 16.66 -0.46
C ASN A 217 8.36 15.59 -1.48
N VAL A 218 7.60 14.50 -1.51
CA VAL A 218 7.79 13.38 -2.43
C VAL A 218 6.55 13.25 -3.30
N ARG A 219 6.74 13.34 -4.61
CA ARG A 219 5.69 13.13 -5.60
C ARG A 219 5.92 11.83 -6.33
N LEU A 220 5.08 10.84 -6.07
CA LEU A 220 5.10 9.54 -6.74
C LEU A 220 4.22 9.60 -7.99
N ALA A 221 4.81 9.29 -9.14
CA ALA A 221 4.08 9.23 -10.39
C ALA A 221 3.20 7.97 -10.42
N PRO A 222 1.97 8.05 -10.95
CA PRO A 222 1.15 6.86 -11.16
C PRO A 222 1.82 5.98 -12.21
N THR A 223 1.89 4.67 -11.96
CA THR A 223 2.44 3.70 -12.90
C THR A 223 1.46 3.56 -14.07
N GLN A 224 1.58 4.44 -15.08
CA GLN A 224 0.77 4.36 -16.29
C GLN A 224 1.33 3.27 -17.21
N THR A 225 0.62 2.14 -17.31
CA THR A 225 0.82 1.19 -18.40
C THR A 225 0.32 1.82 -19.70
N THR A 226 1.23 2.22 -20.58
CA THR A 226 0.90 2.51 -21.99
C THR A 226 0.31 1.25 -22.62
N GLN A 227 -0.96 1.37 -23.04
CA GLN A 227 -1.82 0.29 -23.52
C GLN A 227 -1.31 -0.36 -24.82
N ALA A 228 -1.25 -1.69 -24.84
CA ALA A 228 -1.57 -2.50 -26.01
C ALA A 228 -2.85 -3.30 -25.70
N PRO A 229 -3.76 -3.51 -26.67
CA PRO A 229 -5.07 -4.08 -26.39
C PRO A 229 -4.97 -5.60 -26.29
N GLN A 230 -5.00 -6.16 -25.08
CA GLN A 230 -5.80 -7.34 -24.70
C GLN A 230 -5.37 -7.91 -23.33
N LYS A 231 -6.40 -8.11 -22.49
CA LYS A 231 -6.47 -8.81 -21.19
C LYS A 231 -6.26 -7.92 -19.94
N PRO A 232 -7.23 -7.89 -18.99
CA PRO A 232 -7.22 -6.97 -17.86
C PRO A 232 -6.24 -7.44 -16.77
N ALA A 233 -5.04 -6.87 -16.75
CA ALA A 233 -4.17 -6.85 -15.59
C ALA A 233 -4.31 -5.47 -14.93
N VAL A 234 -4.77 -5.43 -13.68
CA VAL A 234 -4.98 -4.21 -12.91
C VAL A 234 -3.63 -3.80 -12.33
N SER A 235 -2.97 -2.81 -12.95
CA SER A 235 -1.81 -2.14 -12.38
C SER A 235 -2.31 -1.25 -11.23
N ALA A 236 -2.04 -1.64 -9.98
CA ALA A 236 -2.52 -0.93 -8.80
C ALA A 236 -1.41 -0.06 -8.20
N THR A 237 -1.50 1.26 -8.40
CA THR A 237 -0.96 2.19 -7.40
C THR A 237 -1.84 2.04 -6.14
N PRO A 238 -1.29 1.90 -4.93
CA PRO A 238 -2.08 1.82 -3.70
C PRO A 238 -2.82 3.13 -3.60
N ALA A 239 -4.11 3.04 -3.80
CA ALA A 239 -4.96 4.20 -3.72
C ALA A 239 -5.64 4.21 -2.37
N PHE A 240 -5.28 5.16 -1.52
CA PHE A 240 -6.10 5.52 -0.37
C PHE A 240 -7.21 6.49 -0.77
N GLY A 241 -7.13 7.07 -1.98
CA GLY A 241 -8.20 7.84 -2.61
C GLY A 241 -9.05 7.06 -3.60
N ARG A 242 -10.08 7.72 -4.15
CA ARG A 242 -10.99 7.10 -5.15
C ARG A 242 -10.35 6.89 -6.51
N ASP A 243 -9.38 7.74 -6.89
CA ASP A 243 -8.74 7.71 -8.20
C ASP A 243 -7.29 7.23 -8.11
N SER A 244 -7.09 5.94 -8.38
CA SER A 244 -5.77 5.29 -8.36
C SER A 244 -4.83 5.76 -9.48
N LYS A 245 -5.32 6.56 -10.44
CA LYS A 245 -4.53 7.09 -11.53
C LYS A 245 -3.89 8.44 -11.20
N GLN A 246 -4.29 9.06 -10.09
CA GLN A 246 -3.71 10.32 -9.66
C GLN A 246 -2.35 10.09 -8.99
N PRO A 247 -1.39 11.02 -9.16
CA PRO A 247 -0.13 10.98 -8.43
C PRO A 247 -0.37 11.04 -6.92
N ILE A 248 0.57 10.48 -6.17
CA ILE A 248 0.58 10.55 -4.72
C ILE A 248 1.63 11.58 -4.32
N ASP A 249 1.20 12.68 -3.71
CA ASP A 249 2.10 13.68 -3.13
C ASP A 249 2.16 13.45 -1.62
N VAL A 250 3.36 13.32 -1.05
CA VAL A 250 3.61 13.07 0.37
C VAL A 250 4.49 14.16 0.93
N ARG A 251 3.98 14.91 1.91
CA ARG A 251 4.73 15.92 2.66
C ARG A 251 5.06 15.39 4.05
N SER A 252 6.30 15.57 4.51
CA SER A 252 6.74 15.21 5.87
C SER A 252 7.91 16.07 6.35
N GLU A 253 8.28 15.92 7.63
CA GLU A 253 9.51 16.53 8.17
C GLU A 253 10.77 15.72 7.82
N ARG A 254 10.64 14.39 7.83
CA ARG A 254 11.71 13.45 7.54
C ARG A 254 11.22 12.37 6.59
N PHE A 255 12.12 11.94 5.71
CA PHE A 255 11.92 10.83 4.79
C PHE A 255 13.17 9.96 4.77
N ASP A 256 13.00 8.71 5.16
CA ASP A 256 14.03 7.68 5.11
C ASP A 256 13.70 6.70 4.00
N LEU A 257 14.63 6.50 3.08
CA LEU A 257 14.56 5.51 2.03
C LEU A 257 15.59 4.42 2.35
N ASP A 258 15.11 3.20 2.53
CA ASP A 258 15.94 2.01 2.68
C ASP A 258 15.70 1.11 1.48
N ASP A 259 16.64 1.16 0.52
CA ASP A 259 16.51 0.38 -0.70
C ASP A 259 16.73 -1.11 -0.48
N GLY A 260 17.62 -1.47 0.45
CA GLY A 260 17.90 -2.87 0.77
C GLY A 260 16.68 -3.64 1.31
N SER A 261 15.79 -2.95 2.02
CA SER A 261 14.52 -3.52 2.54
C SER A 261 13.29 -3.17 1.71
N HIS A 262 13.44 -2.36 0.67
CA HIS A 262 12.35 -1.82 -0.16
C HIS A 262 11.28 -1.05 0.62
N VAL A 263 11.72 -0.23 1.57
CA VAL A 263 10.85 0.55 2.45
C VAL A 263 11.20 2.03 2.41
N ALA A 264 10.16 2.84 2.28
CA ALA A 264 10.18 4.29 2.42
C ALA A 264 9.40 4.67 3.69
N MET A 265 10.03 5.37 4.62
CA MET A 265 9.42 5.81 5.88
C MET A 265 9.34 7.33 5.92
N PHE A 266 8.14 7.85 6.14
CA PHE A 266 7.88 9.26 6.35
C PHE A 266 7.51 9.48 7.80
N THR A 267 8.12 10.49 8.43
CA THR A 267 7.86 10.84 9.83
C THR A 267 7.74 12.35 10.01
N GLY A 268 6.91 12.74 10.98
CA GLY A 268 6.66 14.14 11.32
C GLY A 268 5.61 14.78 10.41
N GLU A 269 4.43 15.05 10.98
CA GLU A 269 3.27 15.68 10.31
C GLU A 269 3.03 15.21 8.87
N VAL A 270 2.96 13.90 8.66
CA VAL A 270 2.83 13.34 7.31
C VAL A 270 1.45 13.66 6.75
N VAL A 271 1.43 14.26 5.56
CA VAL A 271 0.22 14.50 4.76
C VAL A 271 0.43 13.91 3.39
N ALA A 272 -0.33 12.87 3.05
CA ALA A 272 -0.35 12.27 1.72
C ALA A 272 -1.65 12.69 1.00
N THR A 273 -1.55 13.10 -0.26
CA THR A 273 -2.70 13.51 -1.08
C THR A 273 -2.73 12.75 -2.39
N GLN A 274 -3.91 12.31 -2.80
CA GLN A 274 -4.16 11.62 -4.06
C GLN A 274 -5.53 12.04 -4.59
N GLY A 275 -5.55 12.84 -5.67
CA GLY A 275 -6.79 13.41 -6.19
C GLY A 275 -7.50 14.29 -5.15
N ASP A 276 -8.76 13.95 -4.84
CA ASP A 276 -9.60 14.61 -3.84
C ASP A 276 -9.43 14.06 -2.40
N SER A 277 -8.52 13.11 -2.22
CA SER A 277 -8.38 12.37 -0.97
C SER A 277 -7.09 12.74 -0.26
N THR A 278 -7.15 12.89 1.06
CA THR A 278 -5.99 13.26 1.90
C THR A 278 -5.88 12.33 3.09
N LEU A 279 -4.69 11.81 3.35
CA LEU A 279 -4.34 11.01 4.52
C LEU A 279 -3.38 11.81 5.40
N LYS A 280 -3.69 11.92 6.69
CA LYS A 280 -2.83 12.55 7.71
C LYS A 280 -2.45 11.53 8.77
N THR A 281 -1.17 11.49 9.12
CA THR A 281 -0.62 10.54 10.10
C THR A 281 0.72 11.05 10.64
N PRO A 282 1.13 10.73 11.88
CA PRO A 282 2.49 11.00 12.34
C PRO A 282 3.55 10.19 11.60
N GLU A 283 3.22 8.96 11.20
CA GLU A 283 4.14 8.02 10.57
C GLU A 283 3.45 7.29 9.41
N LEU A 284 4.15 7.22 8.29
CA LEU A 284 3.69 6.56 7.07
C LEU A 284 4.83 5.71 6.50
N MET A 285 4.61 4.40 6.43
CA MET A 285 5.51 3.47 5.77
C MET A 285 4.95 3.09 4.41
N ILE A 286 5.79 3.14 3.39
CA ILE A 286 5.49 2.73 2.03
C ILE A 286 6.42 1.57 1.68
N ALA A 287 5.86 0.39 1.50
CA ALA A 287 6.58 -0.73 0.90
C ALA A 287 6.37 -0.69 -0.61
N TYR A 288 7.43 -0.93 -1.37
CA TYR A 288 7.37 -0.95 -2.83
C TYR A 288 7.99 -2.23 -3.37
N GLU A 289 7.64 -2.55 -4.61
CA GLU A 289 8.15 -3.73 -5.29
C GLU A 289 8.91 -3.38 -6.55
N GLY A 290 9.91 -4.20 -6.83
CA GLY A 290 10.77 -4.04 -7.99
C GLY A 290 11.61 -2.76 -7.93
N LYS A 291 12.10 -2.41 -9.12
CA LYS A 291 13.10 -1.37 -9.41
C LYS A 291 12.62 0.07 -9.18
N ALA A 292 11.57 0.28 -8.40
CA ALA A 292 11.05 1.60 -8.09
C ALA A 292 12.07 2.45 -7.30
N ALA A 293 12.95 1.78 -6.55
CA ALA A 293 14.10 2.41 -5.89
C ALA A 293 15.45 2.20 -6.59
N ASP A 294 15.56 1.31 -7.58
CA ASP A 294 16.61 1.41 -8.61
C ASP A 294 16.61 2.80 -9.26
N SER A 295 15.42 3.41 -9.29
CA SER A 295 15.17 4.77 -9.78
C SER A 295 15.54 5.87 -8.79
N PHE A 296 15.82 5.61 -7.51
CA PHE A 296 16.22 6.64 -6.54
C PHE A 296 17.61 6.43 -5.93
N VAL A 297 18.13 5.20 -5.98
CA VAL A 297 19.35 4.77 -5.28
C VAL A 297 20.39 4.14 -6.22
N GLY A 298 20.16 4.19 -7.53
CA GLY A 298 21.20 3.84 -8.52
C GLY A 298 21.35 2.36 -8.83
N ALA A 299 20.34 1.52 -8.57
CA ALA A 299 20.34 0.17 -9.11
C ALA A 299 20.00 0.15 -10.62
N ALA A 300 20.47 -0.89 -11.32
CA ALA A 300 20.64 -0.88 -12.76
C ALA A 300 19.36 -1.09 -13.58
N PRO A 301 19.20 -0.42 -14.74
CA PRO A 301 18.32 -0.90 -15.79
C PRO A 301 18.98 -2.14 -16.39
N GLN A 302 18.26 -3.27 -16.35
CA GLN A 302 18.70 -4.45 -17.09
C GLN A 302 18.58 -4.12 -18.58
N ALA A 303 19.67 -4.32 -19.32
CA ALA A 303 19.73 -4.25 -20.77
C ALA A 303 18.94 -5.41 -21.40
N LYS A 304 17.62 -5.29 -21.31
CA LYS A 304 16.62 -5.94 -22.15
C LYS A 304 15.40 -5.05 -21.98
N ALA A 305 14.83 -4.52 -23.06
CA ALA A 305 13.54 -3.84 -22.99
C ALA A 305 12.61 -4.72 -22.14
N PRO A 306 12.12 -4.23 -20.98
CA PRO A 306 11.30 -5.06 -20.13
C PRO A 306 10.09 -5.51 -20.95
N ALA A 307 9.76 -6.80 -20.87
CA ALA A 307 8.39 -7.18 -21.10
C ALA A 307 7.50 -6.30 -20.20
N ALA A 308 6.38 -5.84 -20.73
CA ALA A 308 5.56 -4.75 -20.20
C ALA A 308 4.91 -4.97 -18.81
N ASP A 309 5.37 -5.96 -18.03
CA ASP A 309 4.67 -6.45 -16.82
C ASP A 309 5.34 -6.09 -15.48
N ASP A 310 6.63 -5.70 -15.43
CA ASP A 310 7.34 -5.43 -14.15
C ASP A 310 7.67 -3.94 -13.96
N THR A 311 6.65 -3.10 -13.96
CA THR A 311 6.79 -1.70 -13.54
C THR A 311 6.68 -1.61 -12.02
N GLY A 312 7.80 -1.27 -11.37
CA GLY A 312 7.89 -1.17 -9.91
C GLY A 312 6.81 -0.27 -9.34
N GLY A 313 5.87 -0.88 -8.62
CA GLY A 313 4.71 -0.23 -8.04
C GLY A 313 4.84 -0.20 -6.53
N VAL A 314 4.21 0.79 -5.90
CA VAL A 314 4.02 0.74 -4.46
C VAL A 314 3.12 -0.45 -4.13
N SER A 315 3.54 -1.33 -3.24
CA SER A 315 2.81 -2.55 -2.90
C SER A 315 1.89 -2.36 -1.70
N ARG A 316 2.34 -1.59 -0.71
CA ARG A 316 1.59 -1.39 0.54
C ARG A 316 1.88 -0.04 1.17
N LEU A 317 0.84 0.59 1.71
CA LEU A 317 0.93 1.82 2.48
C LEU A 317 0.39 1.55 3.88
N TYR A 318 1.21 1.80 4.90
CA TYR A 318 0.91 1.51 6.30
C TYR A 318 1.11 2.78 7.14
N ALA A 319 0.00 3.37 7.55
CA ALA A 319 -0.06 4.56 8.40
C ALA A 319 -0.38 4.15 9.85
N ARG A 320 0.27 4.76 10.84
CA ARG A 320 0.08 4.42 12.26
C ARG A 320 0.20 5.63 13.19
N SER A 321 -0.17 5.42 14.46
CA SER A 321 -0.14 6.43 15.53
C SER A 321 -1.23 7.49 15.41
N GLY A 322 -2.37 7.12 14.79
CA GLY A 322 -3.49 8.02 14.54
C GLY A 322 -3.54 8.43 13.08
N VAL A 323 -4.56 7.95 12.37
CA VAL A 323 -4.77 8.19 10.95
C VAL A 323 -6.08 8.92 10.76
N VAL A 324 -6.05 9.97 9.93
CA VAL A 324 -7.24 10.66 9.45
C VAL A 324 -7.23 10.65 7.94
N VAL A 325 -8.19 9.96 7.34
CA VAL A 325 -8.41 9.95 5.89
C VAL A 325 -9.65 10.76 5.57
N THR A 326 -9.49 11.76 4.70
CA THR A 326 -10.59 12.57 4.16
C THR A 326 -10.78 12.21 2.70
N MET A 327 -12.01 11.96 2.28
CA MET A 327 -12.34 11.54 0.91
C MET A 327 -13.51 12.37 0.37
N GLY A 328 -13.33 13.09 -0.74
CA GLY A 328 -14.35 14.01 -1.24
C GLY A 328 -14.65 15.17 -0.28
N LEU A 329 -15.86 15.74 -0.37
CA LEU A 329 -16.17 16.99 0.34
C LEU A 329 -16.58 16.83 1.81
N ASP A 330 -17.13 15.68 2.21
CA ASP A 330 -17.85 15.57 3.49
C ASP A 330 -17.54 14.30 4.30
N ARG A 331 -16.56 13.49 3.89
CA ARG A 331 -16.24 12.23 4.58
C ARG A 331 -14.89 12.24 5.26
N HIS A 332 -14.89 11.80 6.52
CA HIS A 332 -13.68 11.54 7.30
C HIS A 332 -13.72 10.16 7.95
N VAL A 333 -12.62 9.44 7.85
CA VAL A 333 -12.36 8.17 8.55
C VAL A 333 -11.18 8.38 9.48
N THR A 334 -11.37 8.16 10.77
CA THR A 334 -10.29 8.17 11.76
C THR A 334 -10.04 6.76 12.28
N SER A 335 -8.78 6.42 12.54
CA SER A 335 -8.37 5.14 13.14
C SER A 335 -7.01 5.24 13.81
N ASP A 336 -6.54 4.20 14.49
CA ASP A 336 -5.17 4.19 15.06
C ASP A 336 -4.15 3.79 13.98
N VAL A 337 -4.55 2.86 13.11
CA VAL A 337 -3.76 2.34 11.98
C VAL A 337 -4.64 2.29 10.73
N ALA A 338 -4.01 2.52 9.58
CA ALA A 338 -4.60 2.28 8.27
C ALA A 338 -3.58 1.57 7.37
N ASP A 339 -4.01 0.47 6.76
CA ASP A 339 -3.20 -0.41 5.94
C ASP A 339 -3.86 -0.59 4.58
N PHE A 340 -3.19 -0.16 3.53
CA PHE A 340 -3.66 -0.21 2.16
C PHE A 340 -2.77 -1.16 1.38
N ASP A 341 -3.33 -2.25 0.90
CA ASP A 341 -2.64 -3.25 0.10
C ASP A 341 -3.06 -3.08 -1.36
N ALA A 342 -2.12 -2.62 -2.20
CA ALA A 342 -2.38 -2.41 -3.61
C ALA A 342 -2.62 -3.73 -4.36
N LYS A 343 -1.96 -4.81 -3.93
CA LYS A 343 -2.05 -6.12 -4.58
C LYS A 343 -3.36 -6.81 -4.29
N ALA A 344 -3.78 -6.76 -3.03
CA ALA A 344 -5.06 -7.31 -2.61
C ALA A 344 -6.24 -6.41 -3.00
N ASP A 345 -5.97 -5.14 -3.30
CA ASP A 345 -6.97 -4.09 -3.52
C ASP A 345 -7.89 -3.92 -2.30
N THR A 346 -7.26 -3.88 -1.13
CA THR A 346 -7.93 -3.80 0.17
C THR A 346 -7.45 -2.62 0.99
N ALA A 347 -8.31 -2.14 1.88
CA ALA A 347 -7.96 -1.19 2.92
C ALA A 347 -8.47 -1.69 4.27
N LEU A 348 -7.60 -1.64 5.27
CA LEU A 348 -7.88 -2.06 6.64
C LEU A 348 -7.59 -0.91 7.60
N PHE A 349 -8.62 -0.48 8.32
CA PHE A 349 -8.50 0.48 9.40
C PHE A 349 -8.73 -0.26 10.71
N THR A 350 -7.86 -0.07 11.69
CA THR A 350 -7.96 -0.73 13.01
C THR A 350 -7.72 0.26 14.14
N GLY A 351 -8.22 -0.09 15.32
CA GLY A 351 -8.16 0.76 16.51
C GLY A 351 -9.48 1.51 16.71
N ASN A 352 -9.45 2.80 17.03
CA ASN A 352 -10.67 3.58 17.21
C ASN A 352 -11.25 4.05 15.87
N VAL A 353 -11.98 3.18 15.18
CA VAL A 353 -12.55 3.50 13.87
C VAL A 353 -13.80 4.34 14.03
N LEU A 354 -13.75 5.58 13.54
CA LEU A 354 -14.90 6.49 13.43
C LEU A 354 -15.00 6.98 11.99
N ILE A 355 -16.14 6.74 11.36
CA ILE A 355 -16.48 7.24 10.04
C ILE A 355 -17.53 8.33 10.24
N THR A 356 -17.31 9.49 9.63
CA THR A 356 -18.26 10.60 9.62
C THR A 356 -18.56 10.99 8.18
N GLN A 357 -19.84 11.22 7.88
CA GLN A 357 -20.26 11.79 6.60
C GLN A 357 -21.42 12.76 6.85
N GLY A 358 -21.20 14.05 6.63
CA GLY A 358 -22.14 15.09 7.04
C GLY A 358 -22.40 15.01 8.55
N LYS A 359 -23.64 14.71 8.96
CA LYS A 359 -24.02 14.51 10.37
C LYS A 359 -23.99 13.04 10.82
N ASN A 360 -23.90 12.11 9.87
CA ASN A 360 -24.00 10.68 10.14
C ASN A 360 -22.67 10.14 10.67
N THR A 361 -22.71 9.21 11.62
CA THR A 361 -21.52 8.68 12.28
C THR A 361 -21.58 7.17 12.44
N LEU A 362 -20.49 6.47 12.14
CA LEU A 362 -20.33 5.02 12.36
C LEU A 362 -19.08 4.76 13.19
N GLN A 363 -19.18 3.89 14.18
CA GLN A 363 -18.13 3.59 15.14
C GLN A 363 -17.92 2.07 15.25
N GLY A 364 -16.66 1.64 15.27
CA GLY A 364 -16.25 0.26 15.48
C GLY A 364 -14.76 0.14 15.79
N LYS A 365 -14.22 -1.09 15.80
CA LYS A 365 -12.76 -1.30 16.00
C LYS A 365 -11.99 -1.69 14.75
N ARG A 366 -12.70 -2.15 13.72
CA ARG A 366 -12.10 -2.60 12.47
C ARG A 366 -13.02 -2.30 11.31
N LEU A 367 -12.48 -1.62 10.31
CA LEU A 367 -13.13 -1.35 9.05
C LEU A 367 -12.29 -1.98 7.94
N TRP A 368 -12.88 -2.91 7.20
CA TRP A 368 -12.28 -3.63 6.10
C TRP A 368 -12.99 -3.30 4.79
N LEU A 369 -12.24 -2.92 3.77
CA LEU A 369 -12.74 -2.59 2.44
C LEU A 369 -12.07 -3.52 1.42
N GLU A 370 -12.89 -4.16 0.59
CA GLU A 370 -12.46 -4.88 -0.62
C GLU A 370 -12.96 -4.07 -1.83
N ARG A 371 -12.05 -3.35 -2.46
CA ARG A 371 -12.41 -2.31 -3.44
C ARG A 371 -12.82 -2.91 -4.77
N LYS A 372 -12.12 -3.96 -5.19
CA LYS A 372 -12.43 -4.70 -6.42
C LYS A 372 -13.86 -5.23 -6.48
N VAL A 373 -14.41 -5.67 -5.35
CA VAL A 373 -15.76 -6.27 -5.27
C VAL A 373 -16.80 -5.34 -4.65
N GLY A 374 -16.40 -4.15 -4.19
CA GLY A 374 -17.31 -3.18 -3.56
C GLY A 374 -17.91 -3.69 -2.24
N ARG A 375 -17.11 -4.38 -1.42
CA ARG A 375 -17.53 -4.91 -0.12
C ARG A 375 -16.88 -4.13 1.01
N THR A 376 -17.67 -3.73 1.99
CA THR A 376 -17.17 -3.06 3.19
C THR A 376 -17.72 -3.72 4.43
N ARG A 377 -16.87 -3.94 5.44
CA ARG A 377 -17.27 -4.54 6.72
C ARG A 377 -16.73 -3.70 7.87
N LEU A 378 -17.62 -3.31 8.76
CA LEU A 378 -17.30 -2.68 10.04
C LEU A 378 -17.68 -3.65 11.16
N ASP A 379 -16.71 -4.00 12.00
CA ASP A 379 -16.92 -4.82 13.20
C ASP A 379 -16.03 -4.37 14.36
N SER A 380 -16.29 -4.93 15.54
CA SER A 380 -15.51 -4.67 16.75
C SER A 380 -14.95 -5.98 17.29
N PRO A 381 -13.98 -6.63 16.60
CA PRO A 381 -13.43 -7.91 17.04
C PRO A 381 -12.82 -7.80 18.43
N GLY A 382 -12.89 -8.89 19.19
CA GLY A 382 -12.19 -8.99 20.47
C GLY A 382 -10.69 -9.15 20.26
N ASP A 383 -9.91 -8.78 21.26
CA ASP A 383 -8.47 -9.02 21.32
C ASP A 383 -8.16 -9.94 22.52
N LYS A 384 -6.88 -10.13 22.86
CA LYS A 384 -6.51 -11.00 23.99
C LYS A 384 -6.94 -10.43 25.35
N GLN A 385 -7.34 -9.16 25.41
CA GLN A 385 -7.62 -8.40 26.63
C GLN A 385 -9.10 -7.99 26.76
N ALA A 386 -9.84 -7.88 25.65
CA ALA A 386 -11.21 -7.43 25.60
C ALA A 386 -12.09 -8.35 24.75
N PRO A 387 -13.31 -8.69 25.21
CA PRO A 387 -14.27 -9.43 24.39
C PRO A 387 -14.65 -8.63 23.14
N PRO A 388 -15.20 -9.28 22.10
CA PRO A 388 -15.78 -8.60 20.95
C PRO A 388 -16.77 -7.52 21.40
N GLY A 389 -16.59 -6.32 20.88
CA GLY A 389 -17.47 -5.19 21.11
C GLY A 389 -18.61 -5.14 20.11
N ARG A 390 -19.35 -4.04 20.15
CA ARG A 390 -20.41 -3.72 19.20
C ARG A 390 -19.99 -2.56 18.30
N ILE A 391 -20.68 -2.41 17.18
CA ILE A 391 -20.62 -1.22 16.32
C ILE A 391 -21.83 -0.35 16.64
N ALA A 392 -21.63 0.96 16.57
CA ALA A 392 -22.68 1.95 16.75
C ALA A 392 -22.78 2.80 15.48
N ALA A 393 -23.99 2.99 14.96
CA ALA A 393 -24.26 3.83 13.82
C ALA A 393 -25.37 4.82 14.17
N THR A 394 -25.17 6.09 13.87
CA THR A 394 -26.17 7.15 14.05
C THR A 394 -26.44 7.80 12.71
N PHE A 395 -27.68 7.73 12.27
CA PHE A 395 -28.16 8.32 11.03
C PHE A 395 -29.12 9.45 11.32
N PHE A 396 -28.89 10.60 10.70
CA PHE A 396 -29.79 11.73 10.74
C PHE A 396 -30.65 11.72 9.47
N PRO A 397 -31.98 11.85 9.59
CA PRO A 397 -32.83 12.01 8.42
C PRO A 397 -32.42 13.28 7.66
N GLU A 398 -32.24 13.18 6.34
CA GLU A 398 -32.13 14.37 5.51
C GLU A 398 -33.44 15.14 5.64
N GLN A 399 -33.37 16.36 6.20
CA GLN A 399 -34.50 17.27 6.27
C GLN A 399 -34.97 17.58 4.86
N SER A 400 -35.90 16.77 4.38
CA SER A 400 -36.73 17.11 3.24
C SER A 400 -37.51 18.34 3.67
N ALA A 401 -37.38 19.46 2.97
CA ALA A 401 -38.23 20.64 3.12
C ALA A 401 -39.67 20.34 2.62
N HIS A 402 -40.26 19.23 3.04
CA HIS A 402 -41.62 18.83 2.76
C HIS A 402 -42.37 18.80 4.09
N PRO A 403 -43.36 19.68 4.30
CA PRO A 403 -44.20 19.62 5.48
C PRO A 403 -44.86 18.24 5.52
N ALA A 404 -44.90 17.63 6.70
CA ALA A 404 -45.60 16.37 6.95
C ALA A 404 -46.94 16.40 6.19
N PRO A 405 -47.24 15.40 5.33
CA PRO A 405 -48.51 15.39 4.62
C PRO A 405 -49.62 15.43 5.66
N LYS A 406 -50.41 16.51 5.66
CA LYS A 406 -51.62 16.60 6.48
C LYS A 406 -52.45 15.35 6.17
N PRO A 407 -52.83 14.55 7.18
CA PRO A 407 -53.58 13.33 6.95
C PRO A 407 -54.86 13.68 6.17
N LYS A 408 -54.96 13.19 4.93
CA LYS A 408 -56.26 13.16 4.24
C LYS A 408 -57.12 12.17 4.99
N ALA A 409 -58.10 12.69 5.72
CA ALA A 409 -59.16 11.90 6.32
C ALA A 409 -59.81 11.04 5.22
N THR A 410 -59.44 9.78 5.18
CA THR A 410 -60.15 8.77 4.39
C THR A 410 -61.31 8.33 5.26
N LYS A 411 -62.53 8.42 4.72
CA LYS A 411 -63.76 7.95 5.39
C LYS A 411 -63.53 6.53 5.92
N GLU A 412 -63.72 6.38 7.22
CA GLU A 412 -63.63 5.11 7.94
C GLU A 412 -64.79 4.20 7.54
N ASP A 413 -64.48 2.99 7.09
CA ASP A 413 -65.43 1.88 7.10
C ASP A 413 -65.63 1.44 8.57
N PRO A 414 -66.85 1.45 9.12
CA PRO A 414 -67.11 1.25 10.55
C PRO A 414 -67.02 -0.22 11.03
N THR A 415 -66.56 -1.15 10.19
CA THR A 415 -66.41 -2.58 10.52
C THR A 415 -64.96 -3.04 10.68
N SER A 416 -63.97 -2.16 10.54
CA SER A 416 -62.57 -2.50 10.85
C SER A 416 -62.25 -2.17 12.31
N LEU A 417 -61.86 -3.19 13.10
CA LEU A 417 -61.34 -3.07 14.47
C LEU A 417 -60.02 -2.27 14.50
N LEU A 418 -60.12 -0.96 14.30
CA LEU A 418 -59.08 0.02 14.59
C LEU A 418 -58.84 0.04 16.10
N SER A 419 -57.67 -0.39 16.55
CA SER A 419 -57.22 -0.17 17.93
C SER A 419 -56.29 1.05 17.96
N MET A 420 -56.56 1.98 18.87
CA MET A 420 -55.71 3.15 19.14
C MET A 420 -54.37 2.65 19.70
N GLY A 421 -53.27 2.87 18.98
CA GLY A 421 -51.94 2.36 19.35
C GLY A 421 -50.95 3.45 19.78
N THR A 422 -49.93 3.02 20.52
CA THR A 422 -48.90 3.87 21.18
C THR A 422 -47.56 3.87 20.41
N PHE A 423 -47.50 3.21 19.26
CA PHE A 423 -46.27 2.97 18.47
C PHE A 423 -45.91 4.16 17.57
N LYS A 424 -45.86 5.37 18.14
CA LYS A 424 -45.41 6.56 17.41
C LYS A 424 -43.89 6.66 17.41
N SER A 425 -43.30 7.05 16.28
CA SER A 425 -41.89 7.45 16.20
C SER A 425 -41.78 8.94 15.88
N ASP A 426 -40.66 9.56 16.26
CA ASP A 426 -40.32 10.89 15.76
C ASP A 426 -39.52 10.73 14.46
N PRO A 427 -40.10 11.03 13.29
CA PRO A 427 -39.42 10.89 12.01
C PRO A 427 -38.23 11.85 11.84
N ASN A 428 -38.12 12.88 12.69
CA ASN A 428 -37.00 13.83 12.66
C ASN A 428 -35.89 13.48 13.67
N ALA A 429 -36.15 12.55 14.59
CA ALA A 429 -35.13 12.10 15.53
C ALA A 429 -34.05 11.26 14.81
N PRO A 430 -32.79 11.32 15.28
CA PRO A 430 -31.74 10.45 14.77
C PRO A 430 -32.10 8.98 15.00
N MET A 431 -31.61 8.13 14.10
CA MET A 431 -31.73 6.69 14.19
C MET A 431 -30.39 6.10 14.63
N ASP A 432 -30.37 5.55 15.84
CA ASP A 432 -29.23 4.85 16.41
C ASP A 432 -29.35 3.34 16.17
N ILE A 433 -28.30 2.70 15.70
CA ILE A 433 -28.25 1.26 15.46
C ILE A 433 -27.01 0.69 16.16
N ASP A 434 -27.24 -0.27 17.04
CA ASP A 434 -26.22 -1.03 17.76
C ASP A 434 -26.25 -2.50 17.29
N ALA A 435 -25.12 -3.02 16.81
CA ALA A 435 -25.01 -4.36 16.21
C ALA A 435 -23.62 -4.96 16.48
N GLU A 436 -23.40 -6.25 16.20
CA GLU A 436 -22.03 -6.82 16.26
C GLU A 436 -21.22 -6.50 15.00
N SER A 437 -21.89 -6.39 13.86
CA SER A 437 -21.24 -6.05 12.59
C SER A 437 -22.20 -5.35 11.64
N LEU A 438 -21.61 -4.56 10.76
CA LEU A 438 -22.22 -3.98 9.58
C LEU A 438 -21.44 -4.44 8.35
N GLU A 439 -22.15 -4.94 7.36
CA GLU A 439 -21.59 -5.29 6.05
C GLU A 439 -22.35 -4.53 4.96
N VAL A 440 -21.63 -3.83 4.10
CA VAL A 440 -22.19 -3.09 2.98
C VAL A 440 -21.74 -3.75 1.67
N LEU A 441 -22.72 -4.06 0.83
CA LEU A 441 -22.55 -4.68 -0.47
C LEU A 441 -23.00 -3.68 -1.53
N GLU A 442 -22.04 -2.99 -2.14
CA GLU A 442 -22.32 -1.88 -3.06
C GLU A 442 -23.10 -2.34 -4.29
N ALA A 443 -22.69 -3.45 -4.91
CA ALA A 443 -23.37 -4.02 -6.07
C ALA A 443 -24.86 -4.36 -5.80
N GLN A 444 -25.22 -4.63 -4.53
CA GLN A 444 -26.57 -4.99 -4.12
C GLN A 444 -27.36 -3.80 -3.54
N HIS A 445 -26.70 -2.66 -3.26
CA HIS A 445 -27.28 -1.52 -2.55
C HIS A 445 -27.89 -1.92 -1.19
N VAL A 446 -27.23 -2.84 -0.48
CA VAL A 446 -27.68 -3.37 0.82
C VAL A 446 -26.62 -3.15 1.88
N ALA A 447 -27.06 -2.68 3.04
CA ALA A 447 -26.32 -2.66 4.29
C ALA A 447 -26.94 -3.64 5.29
N ALA A 448 -26.20 -4.67 5.67
CA ALA A 448 -26.64 -5.73 6.57
C ALA A 448 -26.03 -5.55 7.96
N PHE A 449 -26.88 -5.29 8.95
CA PHE A 449 -26.54 -5.29 10.36
C PHE A 449 -26.83 -6.67 10.94
N ARG A 450 -25.87 -7.23 11.69
CA ARG A 450 -26.00 -8.57 12.28
C ARG A 450 -25.53 -8.61 13.72
N GLY A 451 -26.08 -9.54 14.48
CA GLY A 451 -25.72 -9.81 15.86
C GLY A 451 -26.53 -8.95 16.83
N ALA A 452 -27.67 -9.49 17.26
CA ALA A 452 -28.58 -8.91 18.24
C ALA A 452 -28.90 -7.42 18.02
N VAL A 453 -29.15 -7.03 16.78
CA VAL A 453 -29.34 -5.63 16.36
C VAL A 453 -30.41 -4.93 17.21
N LYS A 454 -30.08 -3.75 17.73
CA LYS A 454 -31.01 -2.81 18.37
C LYS A 454 -30.98 -1.51 17.57
N ALA A 455 -32.09 -1.18 16.91
CA ALA A 455 -32.30 0.13 16.31
C ALA A 455 -33.24 0.97 17.19
N GLN A 456 -32.98 2.26 17.32
CA GLN A 456 -33.75 3.18 18.14
C GLN A 456 -33.93 4.52 17.40
N GLN A 457 -35.16 5.01 17.32
CA GLN A 457 -35.48 6.34 16.81
C GLN A 457 -36.44 7.02 17.79
N GLY A 458 -35.95 8.02 18.53
CA GLY A 458 -36.67 8.57 19.69
C GLY A 458 -36.96 7.47 20.72
N ASP A 459 -38.24 7.30 21.06
CA ASP A 459 -38.70 6.28 22.02
C ASP A 459 -39.04 4.93 21.36
N PHE A 460 -38.98 4.85 20.03
CA PHE A 460 -39.31 3.65 19.28
C PHE A 460 -38.07 2.76 19.13
N VAL A 461 -38.14 1.51 19.61
CA VAL A 461 -37.01 0.57 19.59
C VAL A 461 -37.37 -0.71 18.83
N VAL A 462 -36.50 -1.14 17.94
CA VAL A 462 -36.62 -2.40 17.18
C VAL A 462 -35.43 -3.30 17.54
N LYS A 463 -35.73 -4.54 17.92
CA LYS A 463 -34.72 -5.57 18.20
C LYS A 463 -34.91 -6.75 17.24
N ALA A 464 -33.83 -7.21 16.62
CA ALA A 464 -33.84 -8.39 15.75
C ALA A 464 -32.42 -8.97 15.61
N PRO A 465 -32.24 -10.28 15.35
CA PRO A 465 -30.92 -10.85 15.06
C PRO A 465 -30.23 -10.29 13.81
N GLU A 466 -31.02 -9.91 12.79
CA GLU A 466 -30.52 -9.34 11.53
C GLU A 466 -31.44 -8.21 11.04
N MET A 467 -30.82 -7.15 10.51
CA MET A 467 -31.52 -6.03 9.88
C MET A 467 -30.85 -5.69 8.55
N LEU A 468 -31.61 -5.70 7.46
CA LEU A 468 -31.17 -5.33 6.13
C LEU A 468 -31.72 -3.95 5.77
N VAL A 469 -30.83 -3.02 5.47
CA VAL A 469 -31.15 -1.69 5.02
C VAL A 469 -30.92 -1.63 3.51
N PHE A 470 -31.98 -1.37 2.77
CA PHE A 470 -31.94 -1.17 1.33
C PHE A 470 -31.76 0.32 1.03
N LEU A 471 -30.79 0.63 0.19
CA LEU A 471 -30.36 1.99 -0.13
C LEU A 471 -30.81 2.35 -1.55
N ASN A 472 -31.38 3.53 -1.74
CA ASN A 472 -31.69 4.06 -3.07
C ASN A 472 -30.69 5.17 -3.41
N GLY A 473 -30.02 5.07 -4.56
CA GLY A 473 -29.04 6.05 -5.05
C GLY A 473 -27.65 5.44 -5.26
N GLN A 474 -26.83 6.10 -6.08
CA GLN A 474 -25.48 5.60 -6.44
C GLN A 474 -24.41 5.88 -5.37
N ASN A 475 -24.69 6.75 -4.39
CA ASN A 475 -23.68 7.26 -3.44
C ASN A 475 -23.77 6.60 -2.06
N ASN A 476 -22.95 5.59 -1.77
CA ASN A 476 -23.01 4.85 -0.50
C ASN A 476 -22.27 5.52 0.66
N PHE A 477 -22.83 5.42 1.88
CA PHE A 477 -22.26 5.93 3.13
C PHE A 477 -20.78 5.50 3.32
N MET A 478 -20.41 4.34 2.77
CA MET A 478 -19.04 3.81 2.84
C MET A 478 -18.17 4.10 1.60
N THR A 479 -18.72 4.47 0.43
CA THR A 479 -17.95 4.65 -0.84
C THR A 479 -18.04 6.05 -1.47
N GLY A 480 -19.13 6.77 -1.22
CA GLY A 480 -19.28 8.22 -1.40
C GLY A 480 -19.85 8.61 -2.75
N ALA A 481 -19.83 9.90 -3.07
CA ALA A 481 -20.31 10.37 -4.36
C ALA A 481 -19.45 9.80 -5.51
N GLY A 482 -20.11 9.39 -6.60
CA GLY A 482 -19.44 8.98 -7.84
C GLY A 482 -18.52 10.09 -8.41
N PRO A 483 -17.66 9.75 -9.40
CA PRO A 483 -16.68 10.68 -9.98
C PRO A 483 -17.31 11.94 -10.59
N ASP A 484 -18.61 11.90 -10.91
CA ASP A 484 -19.37 13.06 -11.35
C ASP A 484 -20.00 13.73 -10.12
N GLY A 485 -19.31 14.73 -9.57
CA GLY A 485 -19.71 15.52 -8.40
C GLY A 485 -21.00 16.36 -8.55
N ALA A 486 -22.03 15.84 -9.20
CA ALA A 486 -23.29 16.50 -9.51
C ALA A 486 -24.53 15.82 -8.91
N ASP A 487 -24.43 14.61 -8.34
CA ASP A 487 -25.58 13.95 -7.74
C ASP A 487 -25.79 14.39 -6.30
N LYS A 488 -26.58 15.45 -6.14
CA LYS A 488 -27.15 15.95 -4.87
C LYS A 488 -28.12 14.97 -4.20
N ASN A 489 -28.32 13.79 -4.76
CA ASN A 489 -29.15 12.75 -4.14
C ASN A 489 -28.24 11.89 -3.26
N ALA A 490 -28.11 12.27 -1.99
CA ALA A 490 -27.59 11.37 -0.98
C ALA A 490 -28.42 10.08 -0.99
N GLN A 491 -27.78 8.93 -0.73
CA GLN A 491 -28.52 7.68 -0.66
C GLN A 491 -29.61 7.78 0.41
N GLN A 492 -30.85 7.61 -0.01
CA GLN A 492 -31.98 7.61 0.90
C GLN A 492 -32.31 6.17 1.27
N ILE A 493 -32.50 5.91 2.57
CA ILE A 493 -32.97 4.61 3.05
C ILE A 493 -34.36 4.37 2.48
N SER A 494 -34.52 3.32 1.69
CA SER A 494 -35.79 3.03 1.01
C SER A 494 -36.67 2.09 1.81
N ARG A 495 -36.03 1.05 2.36
CA ARG A 495 -36.69 0.00 3.10
C ARG A 495 -35.73 -0.60 4.12
N ILE A 496 -36.24 -0.88 5.31
CA ILE A 496 -35.51 -1.66 6.31
C ILE A 496 -36.27 -2.96 6.54
N GLU A 497 -35.56 -4.08 6.57
CA GLU A 497 -36.13 -5.39 6.89
C GLU A 497 -35.45 -5.97 8.12
N ALA A 498 -36.20 -6.11 9.21
CA ALA A 498 -35.77 -6.86 10.40
C ALA A 498 -36.26 -8.32 10.29
N ARG A 499 -35.42 -9.29 10.63
CA ARG A 499 -35.69 -10.73 10.43
C ARG A 499 -35.37 -11.56 11.67
N ASN A 500 -35.88 -12.79 11.69
CA ASN A 500 -35.57 -13.84 12.68
C ASN A 500 -36.02 -13.48 14.11
N LYS A 501 -37.32 -13.17 14.29
CA LYS A 501 -37.95 -12.78 15.58
C LYS A 501 -37.69 -11.33 15.95
N VAL A 502 -38.49 -10.46 15.35
CA VAL A 502 -38.52 -9.03 15.57
C VAL A 502 -39.34 -8.71 16.82
N VAL A 503 -38.84 -7.78 17.63
CA VAL A 503 -39.56 -7.15 18.73
C VAL A 503 -39.49 -5.64 18.54
N ILE A 504 -40.65 -5.00 18.52
CA ILE A 504 -40.81 -3.56 18.45
C ILE A 504 -41.39 -3.10 19.78
N SER A 505 -40.82 -2.07 20.40
CA SER A 505 -41.33 -1.49 21.64
C SER A 505 -41.56 0.01 21.52
N SER A 506 -42.66 0.50 22.10
CA SER A 506 -42.99 1.93 22.19
C SER A 506 -42.59 2.53 23.53
N LYS A 507 -42.69 3.87 23.64
CA LYS A 507 -42.48 4.63 24.87
C LYS A 507 -43.33 4.14 26.05
N GLU A 508 -44.57 3.78 25.76
CA GLU A 508 -45.58 3.42 26.77
C GLU A 508 -45.44 1.96 27.24
N GLY A 509 -44.44 1.23 26.73
CA GLY A 509 -44.14 -0.15 27.14
C GLY A 509 -44.86 -1.21 26.31
N ASP A 510 -45.65 -0.81 25.32
CA ASP A 510 -46.28 -1.75 24.39
C ASP A 510 -45.22 -2.44 23.53
N GLN A 511 -45.42 -3.72 23.26
CA GLN A 511 -44.54 -4.55 22.44
C GLN A 511 -45.31 -5.23 21.31
N ALA A 512 -44.78 -5.17 20.10
CA ALA A 512 -45.23 -5.96 18.96
C ALA A 512 -44.12 -6.93 18.55
N THR A 513 -44.46 -8.22 18.43
CA THR A 513 -43.52 -9.27 18.00
C THR A 513 -43.94 -9.87 16.68
N GLY A 514 -43.01 -10.31 15.86
CA GLY A 514 -43.28 -11.11 14.65
C GLY A 514 -42.01 -11.73 14.07
N ASP A 515 -42.10 -12.56 13.04
CA ASP A 515 -40.93 -13.22 12.45
C ASP A 515 -40.11 -12.27 11.56
N LYS A 516 -40.79 -11.38 10.84
CA LYS A 516 -40.20 -10.34 9.98
C LYS A 516 -40.93 -9.02 10.18
N ALA A 517 -40.21 -7.90 10.10
CA ALA A 517 -40.81 -6.57 10.01
C ALA A 517 -40.21 -5.82 8.83
N ILE A 518 -41.07 -5.22 8.01
CA ILE A 518 -40.69 -4.40 6.86
C ILE A 518 -41.06 -2.97 7.18
N PHE A 519 -40.08 -2.10 7.27
CA PHE A 519 -40.23 -0.66 7.48
C PHE A 519 -40.12 0.02 6.13
N ASP A 520 -41.22 0.66 5.71
CA ASP A 520 -41.24 1.57 4.58
C ASP A 520 -40.97 2.98 5.10
N VAL A 521 -39.74 3.45 4.88
CA VAL A 521 -39.28 4.77 5.37
C VAL A 521 -40.02 5.90 4.66
N LYS A 522 -40.38 5.71 3.38
CA LYS A 522 -41.12 6.71 2.61
C LYS A 522 -42.59 6.77 3.01
N GLY A 523 -43.19 5.61 3.27
CA GLY A 523 -44.57 5.47 3.70
C GLY A 523 -44.79 5.73 5.19
N ASN A 524 -43.72 5.82 5.99
CA ASN A 524 -43.72 5.86 7.46
C ASN A 524 -44.57 4.75 8.10
N ASN A 525 -44.48 3.54 7.54
CA ASN A 525 -45.29 2.40 7.94
C ASN A 525 -44.42 1.18 8.25
N VAL A 526 -44.88 0.34 9.18
CA VAL A 526 -44.27 -0.95 9.49
C VAL A 526 -45.25 -2.05 9.20
N LEU A 527 -44.80 -3.09 8.49
CA LEU A 527 -45.54 -4.32 8.28
C LEU A 527 -44.85 -5.46 9.03
N LEU A 528 -45.44 -5.93 10.11
CA LEU A 528 -45.01 -7.16 10.79
C LEU A 528 -45.69 -8.37 10.15
N LEU A 529 -44.91 -9.42 9.97
CA LEU A 529 -45.28 -10.66 9.28
C LEU A 529 -44.86 -11.85 10.13
N GLY A 530 -45.72 -12.88 10.16
CA GLY A 530 -45.44 -14.18 10.79
C GLY A 530 -45.52 -14.11 12.31
N ASN A 531 -46.34 -14.99 12.90
CA ASN A 531 -46.50 -15.13 14.35
C ASN A 531 -46.69 -13.80 15.10
N VAL A 532 -47.50 -12.88 14.53
CA VAL A 532 -47.60 -11.53 15.07
C VAL A 532 -48.35 -11.55 16.39
N SER A 533 -47.81 -10.87 17.41
CA SER A 533 -48.48 -10.68 18.69
C SER A 533 -48.23 -9.29 19.26
N ILE A 534 -49.23 -8.70 19.89
CA ILE A 534 -49.11 -7.41 20.60
C ILE A 534 -49.31 -7.64 22.09
N ILE A 535 -48.44 -7.05 22.91
CA ILE A 535 -48.53 -7.03 24.37
C ILE A 535 -48.64 -5.55 24.75
N ARG A 536 -49.70 -5.17 25.48
CA ARG A 536 -49.87 -3.81 25.97
C ARG A 536 -49.42 -3.69 27.43
N ALA A 537 -48.78 -2.58 27.77
CA ALA A 537 -48.46 -2.27 29.15
C ALA A 537 -49.70 -1.69 29.85
N ASN A 538 -50.04 -2.20 31.03
CA ASN A 538 -51.08 -1.63 31.90
C ASN A 538 -50.43 -1.08 33.18
N ASP A 539 -51.05 -0.08 33.80
CA ASP A 539 -50.57 0.66 34.99
C ASP A 539 -50.35 -0.18 36.27
N VAL A 540 -50.53 -1.51 36.24
CA VAL A 540 -50.57 -2.38 37.44
C VAL A 540 -49.47 -3.46 37.46
N GLY A 541 -48.48 -3.41 36.54
CA GLY A 541 -47.34 -4.35 36.55
C GLY A 541 -47.69 -5.82 36.23
N GLU A 542 -48.96 -6.12 35.95
CA GLU A 542 -49.43 -7.44 35.50
C GLU A 542 -49.55 -7.46 33.97
N VAL A 543 -48.64 -8.17 33.31
CA VAL A 543 -48.64 -8.35 31.85
C VAL A 543 -49.81 -9.25 31.45
N ARG A 544 -51.02 -8.69 31.29
CA ARG A 544 -52.08 -9.42 30.59
C ARG A 544 -51.68 -9.50 29.12
N LYS A 545 -51.31 -10.71 28.66
CA LYS A 545 -51.19 -11.05 27.25
C LYS A 545 -52.57 -10.89 26.58
N VAL A 546 -52.99 -9.66 26.29
CA VAL A 546 -54.06 -9.39 25.32
C VAL A 546 -53.44 -9.54 23.94
N GLY A 547 -52.94 -10.75 23.66
CA GLY A 547 -52.26 -11.10 22.44
C GLY A 547 -53.30 -11.31 21.35
N VAL A 548 -53.68 -10.22 20.68
CA VAL A 548 -54.32 -10.36 19.36
C VAL A 548 -53.24 -10.96 18.45
N LYS A 549 -53.43 -12.23 18.07
CA LYS A 549 -52.55 -12.93 17.15
C LYS A 549 -53.09 -12.76 15.73
N GLY A 550 -52.19 -12.47 14.80
CA GLY A 550 -52.52 -12.37 13.38
C GLY A 550 -51.32 -12.74 12.51
N GLU A 551 -51.55 -12.94 11.22
CA GLU A 551 -50.48 -13.24 10.26
C GLU A 551 -49.75 -11.97 9.81
N ARG A 552 -50.49 -10.85 9.72
CA ARG A 552 -50.01 -9.56 9.20
C ARG A 552 -50.54 -8.42 10.05
N LEU A 553 -49.65 -7.52 10.46
CA LEU A 553 -50.00 -6.32 11.21
C LEU A 553 -49.33 -5.12 10.55
N LYS A 554 -50.15 -4.16 10.13
CA LYS A 554 -49.68 -2.89 9.61
C LYS A 554 -49.78 -1.83 10.71
N ILE A 555 -48.68 -1.13 10.97
CA ILE A 555 -48.57 -0.02 11.92
C ILE A 555 -48.22 1.25 11.13
N ASP A 556 -49.01 2.29 11.31
CA ASP A 556 -48.68 3.64 10.81
C ASP A 556 -47.91 4.37 11.91
N LEU A 557 -46.64 4.71 11.66
CA LEU A 557 -45.75 5.31 12.67
C LEU A 557 -46.07 6.79 12.95
N THR A 558 -46.80 7.45 12.06
CA THR A 558 -47.22 8.85 12.23
C THR A 558 -48.39 8.93 13.21
N THR A 559 -49.38 8.07 13.00
CA THR A 559 -50.62 8.07 13.79
C THR A 559 -50.52 7.17 15.01
N GLY A 560 -49.63 6.18 15.01
CA GLY A 560 -49.55 5.10 15.99
C GLY A 560 -50.65 4.04 15.83
N MET A 561 -51.54 4.20 14.84
CA MET A 561 -52.62 3.24 14.60
C MET A 561 -52.09 1.96 14.00
N TYR A 562 -52.61 0.82 14.46
CA TYR A 562 -52.31 -0.47 13.89
C TYR A 562 -53.58 -1.20 13.45
N ARG A 563 -53.45 -1.98 12.38
CA ARG A 563 -54.53 -2.80 11.81
C ARG A 563 -53.99 -4.18 11.48
N PHE A 564 -54.69 -5.21 11.97
CA PHE A 564 -54.48 -6.57 11.49
C PHE A 564 -55.09 -6.68 10.09
N GLU A 565 -54.28 -7.09 9.11
CA GLU A 565 -54.77 -7.40 7.78
C GLU A 565 -55.22 -8.87 7.80
N ASN A 566 -56.53 -9.11 7.78
CA ASN A 566 -57.11 -10.44 7.59
C ASN A 566 -57.41 -10.65 6.10
N ASP A 567 -57.20 -11.86 5.57
CA ASP A 567 -57.24 -12.23 4.15
C ASP A 567 -58.61 -12.14 3.44
N GLU A 568 -59.55 -11.29 3.85
CA GLU A 568 -60.83 -11.12 3.14
C GLU A 568 -60.67 -10.39 1.79
N LYS A 569 -59.68 -9.51 1.64
CA LYS A 569 -59.44 -8.82 0.35
C LYS A 569 -58.64 -9.63 -0.67
N ALA A 570 -57.87 -10.63 -0.24
CA ALA A 570 -57.14 -11.52 -1.15
C ALA A 570 -58.04 -12.63 -1.71
N THR A 571 -59.00 -13.11 -0.91
CA THR A 571 -59.98 -14.14 -1.31
C THR A 571 -61.11 -13.59 -2.18
N ALA A 572 -61.56 -12.33 -1.96
CA ALA A 572 -62.57 -11.70 -2.81
C ALA A 572 -62.11 -11.47 -4.26
N ALA A 573 -60.84 -11.09 -4.48
CA ALA A 573 -60.27 -10.91 -5.81
C ALA A 573 -60.07 -12.24 -6.56
N ALA A 574 -59.81 -13.34 -5.84
CA ALA A 574 -59.70 -14.68 -6.41
C ALA A 574 -61.08 -15.31 -6.73
N ALA A 575 -62.12 -14.98 -5.94
CA ALA A 575 -63.48 -15.49 -6.16
C ALA A 575 -64.22 -14.79 -7.31
N GLU A 576 -63.94 -13.51 -7.58
CA GLU A 576 -64.50 -12.77 -8.73
C GLU A 576 -63.94 -13.30 -10.06
N ALA A 577 -62.67 -13.73 -10.09
CA ALA A 577 -62.01 -14.30 -11.27
C ALA A 577 -62.49 -15.72 -11.63
N ALA A 578 -63.14 -16.43 -10.70
CA ALA A 578 -63.64 -17.79 -10.91
C ALA A 578 -65.12 -17.84 -11.36
N ARG A 579 -65.82 -16.69 -11.48
CA ARG A 579 -67.25 -16.61 -11.83
C ARG A 579 -67.54 -16.22 -13.28
N VAL A 580 -66.53 -16.05 -14.13
CA VAL A 580 -66.74 -15.82 -15.57
C VAL A 580 -66.73 -17.18 -16.29
N PRO A 581 -67.87 -17.69 -16.80
CA PRO A 581 -67.85 -18.91 -17.60
C PRO A 581 -67.15 -18.64 -18.94
N PRO A 582 -66.43 -19.64 -19.51
CA PRO A 582 -65.72 -19.47 -20.77
C PRO A 582 -66.72 -19.22 -21.92
N PRO A 583 -66.42 -18.31 -22.86
CA PRO A 583 -67.28 -18.09 -24.03
C PRO A 583 -67.25 -19.32 -24.95
N VAL A 584 -68.45 -19.76 -25.34
CA VAL A 584 -68.70 -20.85 -26.28
C VAL A 584 -68.24 -20.43 -27.68
N ILE A 585 -67.34 -21.21 -28.27
CA ILE A 585 -66.80 -20.96 -29.62
C ILE A 585 -67.80 -21.53 -30.64
N ASN A 586 -68.62 -20.66 -31.23
CA ASN A 586 -69.37 -20.99 -32.44
C ASN A 586 -68.57 -20.56 -33.68
N LYS A 587 -68.44 -21.52 -34.60
CA LYS A 587 -67.68 -21.51 -35.85
C LYS A 587 -68.26 -20.51 -36.87
N ALA A 588 -67.40 -19.76 -37.56
CA ALA A 588 -67.74 -19.08 -38.82
C ALA A 588 -66.52 -19.07 -39.78
N PRO A 589 -66.74 -19.03 -41.11
CA PRO A 589 -65.79 -19.54 -42.11
C PRO A 589 -64.85 -18.51 -42.73
N ASP A 590 -63.78 -19.05 -43.33
CA ASP A 590 -62.94 -18.61 -44.46
C ASP A 590 -62.86 -17.12 -44.83
N ALA A 591 -61.67 -16.53 -44.72
CA ALA A 591 -61.11 -15.64 -45.76
C ALA A 591 -59.61 -15.37 -45.57
N LYS A 592 -58.95 -15.18 -46.70
CA LYS A 592 -57.50 -15.16 -46.97
C LYS A 592 -56.70 -14.02 -46.35
N ALA A 593 -55.41 -14.32 -46.16
CA ALA A 593 -54.31 -13.41 -45.92
C ALA A 593 -54.17 -12.32 -46.98
N THR A 594 -53.78 -11.11 -46.54
CA THR A 594 -52.83 -10.25 -47.27
C THR A 594 -51.96 -9.49 -46.28
N SER A 595 -50.67 -9.45 -46.59
CA SER A 595 -49.60 -8.75 -45.91
C SER A 595 -49.65 -7.26 -46.22
N ASP A 596 -49.43 -6.40 -45.22
CA ASP A 596 -48.78 -5.12 -45.46
C ASP A 596 -48.00 -4.64 -44.25
N ASN A 597 -46.80 -4.15 -44.55
CA ASN A 597 -45.74 -3.74 -43.62
C ASN A 597 -46.04 -2.37 -43.01
N GLY A 598 -45.93 -2.25 -41.67
CA GLY A 598 -45.97 -0.95 -41.00
C GLY A 598 -46.05 -1.06 -39.48
N PHE A 599 -44.91 -1.21 -38.81
CA PHE A 599 -44.78 -1.19 -37.34
C PHE A 599 -43.96 0.02 -36.84
N GLU A 600 -44.15 1.18 -37.47
CA GLU A 600 -43.71 2.44 -36.89
C GLU A 600 -44.93 3.29 -36.51
N ASN A 601 -44.98 3.67 -35.23
CA ASN A 601 -45.89 4.62 -34.59
C ASN A 601 -47.39 4.28 -34.54
N ARG A 602 -47.79 3.56 -33.48
CA ARG A 602 -49.11 3.76 -32.85
C ARG A 602 -48.97 3.90 -31.32
N PRO A 603 -49.47 4.98 -30.70
CA PRO A 603 -49.46 5.11 -29.24
C PRO A 603 -50.49 4.16 -28.58
N CYS A 604 -50.10 3.49 -27.48
CA CYS A 604 -51.02 2.66 -26.68
C CYS A 604 -52.08 3.57 -26.00
N PRO A 605 -53.39 3.29 -26.12
CA PRO A 605 -54.42 4.02 -25.40
C PRO A 605 -54.41 3.67 -23.89
N PRO A 606 -54.84 4.59 -23.01
CA PRO A 606 -54.70 4.42 -21.57
C PRO A 606 -55.61 3.31 -21.02
N GLY A 607 -55.03 2.40 -20.22
CA GLY A 607 -55.77 1.39 -19.45
C GLY A 607 -55.45 -0.09 -19.75
N ARG A 608 -54.50 -0.40 -20.64
CA ARG A 608 -54.03 -1.79 -20.87
C ARG A 608 -52.50 -1.88 -20.98
N GLN A 609 -51.93 -2.94 -20.42
CA GLN A 609 -50.50 -3.26 -20.52
C GLN A 609 -50.21 -3.82 -21.93
N CYS A 610 -49.31 -3.17 -22.68
CA CYS A 610 -48.81 -3.66 -23.96
C CYS A 610 -47.67 -4.65 -23.68
N LEU A 611 -47.82 -5.90 -24.11
CA LEU A 611 -46.86 -6.98 -23.89
C LEU A 611 -45.73 -6.88 -24.93
N LEU A 612 -44.52 -6.54 -24.49
CA LEU A 612 -43.31 -6.57 -25.32
C LEU A 612 -42.96 -8.03 -25.63
N ALA A 613 -43.33 -8.50 -26.80
CA ALA A 613 -42.91 -9.80 -27.32
C ALA A 613 -41.55 -9.64 -28.04
N TYR A 614 -40.52 -10.35 -27.57
CA TYR A 614 -39.26 -10.51 -28.28
C TYR A 614 -39.47 -11.46 -29.49
N PRO A 615 -39.05 -11.09 -30.71
CA PRO A 615 -39.20 -11.96 -31.88
C PRO A 615 -38.23 -13.16 -31.82
N LYS A 616 -38.73 -14.34 -32.20
CA LYS A 616 -38.02 -15.64 -32.21
C LYS A 616 -36.83 -15.74 -33.17
N GLU A 617 -36.48 -14.68 -33.88
CA GLU A 617 -35.39 -14.65 -34.86
C GLU A 617 -33.98 -14.70 -34.24
N ILE A 618 -33.87 -14.56 -32.91
CA ILE A 618 -32.61 -14.69 -32.18
C ILE A 618 -32.32 -16.15 -31.79
N GLU A 619 -33.34 -16.98 -31.57
CA GLU A 619 -33.16 -18.42 -31.27
C GLU A 619 -32.59 -19.18 -32.47
N ASP A 620 -32.99 -18.83 -33.69
CA ASP A 620 -32.48 -19.48 -34.90
C ASP A 620 -31.07 -18.99 -35.29
N LYS A 621 -30.70 -17.75 -34.94
CA LYS A 621 -29.31 -17.26 -35.06
C LYS A 621 -28.38 -17.88 -34.03
N ALA A 622 -28.87 -18.20 -32.82
CA ALA A 622 -28.09 -18.92 -31.82
C ALA A 622 -27.77 -20.37 -32.24
N LYS A 623 -28.65 -21.01 -33.02
CA LYS A 623 -28.42 -22.37 -33.56
C LYS A 623 -27.42 -22.42 -34.73
N GLN A 624 -27.20 -21.32 -35.45
CA GLN A 624 -26.23 -21.28 -36.56
C GLN A 624 -24.78 -21.07 -36.10
N VAL A 625 -24.54 -20.45 -34.95
CA VAL A 625 -23.17 -20.22 -34.42
C VAL A 625 -22.56 -21.49 -33.80
N ILE A 626 -23.38 -22.43 -33.32
CA ILE A 626 -22.92 -23.73 -32.80
C ILE A 626 -22.36 -24.64 -33.92
N LYS A 627 -22.64 -24.34 -35.20
CA LYS A 627 -22.18 -25.11 -36.36
C LYS A 627 -20.74 -24.78 -36.82
N ALA A 628 -20.02 -23.90 -36.11
CA ALA A 628 -18.70 -23.41 -36.50
C ALA A 628 -17.55 -23.75 -35.52
N LEU A 629 -17.57 -24.95 -34.91
CA LEU A 629 -16.42 -25.49 -34.19
C LEU A 629 -15.91 -26.78 -34.88
N PRO A 630 -14.58 -26.91 -35.14
CA PRO A 630 -14.03 -28.09 -35.79
C PRO A 630 -14.04 -29.31 -34.86
N ALA A 631 -14.21 -30.49 -35.47
CA ALA A 631 -14.46 -31.78 -34.83
C ALA A 631 -13.27 -32.32 -34.02
N ALA A 632 -13.58 -33.04 -32.94
CA ALA A 632 -12.73 -34.05 -32.31
C ALA A 632 -13.45 -35.42 -32.36
N PRO A 633 -12.73 -36.53 -32.62
CA PRO A 633 -13.35 -37.78 -33.09
C PRO A 633 -13.93 -38.67 -31.99
N ALA A 634 -14.81 -39.55 -32.44
CA ALA A 634 -15.78 -40.35 -31.71
C ALA A 634 -15.22 -41.60 -31.00
N ALA A 635 -15.85 -41.95 -29.88
CA ALA A 635 -16.24 -43.29 -29.41
C ALA A 635 -16.98 -43.05 -28.07
N GLY A 636 -18.26 -43.32 -27.86
CA GLY A 636 -19.04 -44.48 -28.25
C GLY A 636 -19.17 -45.39 -27.03
N TRP A 637 -20.18 -45.19 -26.16
CA TRP A 637 -20.99 -46.28 -25.59
C TRP A 637 -22.13 -45.82 -24.66
N GLU A 638 -23.16 -46.65 -24.66
CA GLU A 638 -24.47 -46.57 -24.01
C GLU A 638 -24.46 -46.89 -22.50
N PRO A 639 -25.58 -46.62 -21.80
CA PRO A 639 -25.64 -46.55 -20.34
C PRO A 639 -26.11 -47.85 -19.70
N SER A 640 -25.62 -48.17 -18.50
CA SER A 640 -26.43 -48.92 -17.54
C SER A 640 -25.93 -48.76 -16.10
N THR A 641 -26.88 -48.34 -15.26
CA THR A 641 -27.20 -48.84 -13.92
C THR A 641 -26.09 -49.30 -12.95
N SER A 642 -26.20 -48.68 -11.77
CA SER A 642 -26.22 -49.29 -10.42
C SER A 642 -24.99 -49.14 -9.51
N ALA A 643 -25.34 -48.71 -8.30
CA ALA A 643 -24.80 -49.02 -6.97
C ALA A 643 -23.31 -48.76 -6.66
N SER A 644 -23.11 -47.92 -5.64
CA SER A 644 -21.92 -47.78 -4.79
C SER A 644 -21.44 -49.13 -4.24
N PRO A 645 -20.18 -49.29 -3.76
CA PRO A 645 -19.75 -48.69 -2.48
C PRO A 645 -18.25 -48.29 -2.34
N VAL A 646 -18.01 -47.37 -1.39
CA VAL A 646 -16.95 -47.37 -0.34
C VAL A 646 -15.54 -47.89 -0.70
N GLN A 647 -14.51 -47.04 -0.53
CA GLN A 647 -13.41 -47.21 0.43
C GLN A 647 -12.40 -46.04 0.38
N ARG A 648 -11.78 -45.80 1.53
CA ARG A 648 -10.81 -44.74 1.85
C ARG A 648 -9.44 -45.01 1.21
N GLY A 649 -8.62 -43.97 1.08
CA GLY A 649 -7.17 -44.14 1.03
C GLY A 649 -6.41 -42.85 0.68
N ASN A 650 -5.90 -42.20 1.73
CA ASN A 650 -4.91 -41.10 1.80
C ASN A 650 -5.28 -39.72 1.30
#